data_AF-A0A3D1A6K6-F1
#
_entry.id   AF-A0A3D1A6K6-F1
#
_cell.length_a   1.000
_cell.length_b   1.000
_cell.length_c   1.000
_cell.angle_alpha   90.00
_cell.angle_beta   90.00
_cell.angle_gamma   90.00
#
_symmetry.space_group_name_H-M   'P 1'
#
loop_
_entity.id
_entity.type
_entity.pdbx_description
1 polymer ?
#
loop_
_entity_poly.entity_id
_entity_poly.type
_entity_poly.pdbx_seq_one_letter_code
_entity_poly.pdbx_strand_id
1 'polypeptide(L)'
;MKTLLLSLALLAAAVPTASAETRTYSQARTDLDLLLMRGSGYRKTLRDNIRQQSNNYEVRRQLENARTNVDLMIKNNNIAKACKVVELGVTAATLGVGGVAAAGAKGLDIMTREGMKQAAKYIGGKGAVEVAKETAGVPGYSDAVKAGVFVFNKYTEDELRSQLGRGDMDLLLRAKKLLEDETGDRTLEQKLPELRELLREAEDRIEKADNQIKGAASNIDNTIREAAALTAEVRRLRDEERKKEKEAYEAARKKEPAKRIQTDRQLPAEVPQPAAPPDESAQERRKRIQEALDRYTKSLAARLQAQQDAAGEAWKSVKGPAAPSPGEPGEMRKNLSELENGLAELRTYAELQNLEYFARGRAEAVQAYRTGLEPYRAEVKGTIEPLITKMAEIAGQWRTVYNTYKPQGFFVAAPPEIEQTTAWTAYYESPLSFIEKYTAETEGLASAYTGLASQAASRKDAVYAEIRTFVGEYAAKAREFMASAPGEVKRIQAALDAFNKRSGPVTDLPHQFALQFGQDGKRDLAALEPLIASAKRDFSAAQNAHMSASLLFFGLEDKRRRLEEAGSDPLLWEARAVAGMAKNAAHKAEMEAALKPLADWRPRLDELSGLESFLPQALENISGIVFDADGALRYLRAAEKRMLAAADAGLSGQKANYSGDLSRLKTASDEEYGRAMEDLAKPYNTAMEKLREVEEEVRSTFLFDPAEELKPQKLAVTNTPNGPMVQGKEPLLFRTGFFPASVAARTALFEKQTADFWDSAAGRELSEARRGNEVRQAQDRRDPGAAIVRKMYADFAQAYQGRNAAKVMQFIAEDWTAGDGTAAADLEEQFRNIFRVYDEITVSITGLQVVNNSPGSYAASYNMAIKSRIYKKNIRREENSSVYETVAVEGNSARIKKTESGGYWEIK
;
A
#
# COMPACT_ATOMS: atom_id res chain seq x y z
N MET A 1 22.80 36.27 15.14
CA MET A 1 21.54 36.13 14.38
C MET A 1 20.29 36.37 15.26
N LYS A 2 20.13 35.69 16.41
CA LYS A 2 19.01 35.95 17.35
C LYS A 2 18.98 37.38 17.94
N THR A 3 20.13 37.97 18.24
CA THR A 3 20.25 39.38 18.68
C THR A 3 20.00 40.40 17.57
N LEU A 4 20.18 40.01 16.30
CA LEU A 4 19.89 40.85 15.12
C LEU A 4 18.38 40.85 14.77
N LEU A 5 17.73 39.70 14.98
CA LEU A 5 16.27 39.56 14.87
C LEU A 5 15.53 40.27 16.01
N LEU A 6 16.08 40.28 17.23
CA LEU A 6 15.48 40.98 18.37
C LEU A 6 15.61 42.51 18.26
N SER A 7 16.68 43.02 17.64
CA SER A 7 16.85 44.45 17.38
C SER A 7 15.99 44.95 16.20
N LEU A 8 15.73 44.12 15.17
CA LEU A 8 14.74 44.41 14.12
C LEU A 8 13.30 44.41 14.65
N ALA A 9 12.96 43.54 15.62
CA ALA A 9 11.64 43.52 16.24
C ALA A 9 11.38 44.73 17.17
N LEU A 10 12.42 45.23 17.85
CA LEU A 10 12.31 46.41 18.72
C LEU A 10 12.30 47.74 17.95
N LEU A 11 12.88 47.80 16.74
CA LEU A 11 12.76 48.96 15.84
C LEU A 11 11.37 49.09 15.18
N ALA A 12 10.58 48.02 15.13
CA ALA A 12 9.22 48.04 14.59
C ALA A 12 8.16 48.62 15.56
N ALA A 13 8.48 48.78 16.85
CA ALA A 13 7.52 49.22 17.86
C ALA A 13 7.48 50.75 18.09
N ALA A 14 8.28 51.53 17.35
CA ALA A 14 8.43 52.98 17.56
C ALA A 14 8.33 53.80 16.26
N VAL A 15 7.60 53.31 15.25
CA VAL A 15 7.22 54.14 14.10
C VAL A 15 5.85 54.75 14.41
N PRO A 16 5.68 56.09 14.45
CA PRO A 16 4.35 56.69 14.57
C PRO A 16 3.48 56.15 13.44
N THR A 17 2.22 55.83 13.72
CA THR A 17 1.23 55.43 12.72
C THR A 17 1.16 56.50 11.63
N ALA A 18 1.99 56.36 10.59
CA ALA A 18 1.90 57.16 9.39
C ALA A 18 0.49 56.95 8.86
N SER A 19 -0.28 58.03 8.75
CA SER A 19 -1.58 58.01 8.09
C SER A 19 -1.38 57.30 6.76
N ALA A 20 -1.98 56.11 6.60
CA ALA A 20 -1.84 55.33 5.39
C ALA A 20 -2.22 56.21 4.20
N GLU A 21 -1.22 56.63 3.42
CA GLU A 21 -1.47 57.37 2.19
C GLU A 21 -2.46 56.53 1.37
N THR A 22 -3.57 57.15 0.96
CA THR A 22 -4.59 56.48 0.17
C THR A 22 -3.96 55.99 -1.12
N ARG A 23 -3.86 54.66 -1.28
CA ARG A 23 -3.41 54.03 -2.53
C ARG A 23 -4.19 54.56 -3.72
N THR A 24 -3.49 54.94 -4.77
CA THR A 24 -4.07 55.29 -6.07
C THR A 24 -4.46 54.04 -6.85
N TYR A 25 -5.37 54.16 -7.83
CA TYR A 25 -5.74 53.05 -8.71
C TYR A 25 -4.50 52.42 -9.38
N SER A 26 -3.56 53.26 -9.84
CA SER A 26 -2.32 52.80 -10.48
C SER A 26 -1.45 51.97 -9.52
N GLN A 27 -1.29 52.39 -8.27
CA GLN A 27 -0.50 51.64 -7.29
C GLN A 27 -1.13 50.29 -6.96
N ALA A 28 -2.44 50.25 -6.73
CA ALA A 28 -3.16 48.99 -6.48
C ALA A 28 -3.09 48.03 -7.68
N ARG A 29 -3.08 48.58 -8.91
CA ARG A 29 -2.91 47.79 -10.13
C ARG A 29 -1.50 47.20 -10.25
N THR A 30 -0.45 47.99 -10.01
CA THR A 30 0.93 47.52 -10.00
C THR A 30 1.15 46.44 -8.93
N ASP A 31 0.60 46.61 -7.74
CA ASP A 31 0.66 45.61 -6.66
C ASP A 31 -0.02 44.29 -7.07
N LEU A 32 -1.17 44.38 -7.75
CA LEU A 32 -1.87 43.20 -8.29
C LEU A 32 -1.02 42.48 -9.35
N ASP A 33 -0.42 43.22 -10.29
CA ASP A 33 0.40 42.62 -11.35
C ASP A 33 1.67 41.96 -10.78
N LEU A 34 2.34 42.58 -9.80
CA LEU A 34 3.49 41.99 -9.07
C LEU A 34 3.09 40.71 -8.31
N LEU A 35 1.92 40.72 -7.68
CA LEU A 35 1.41 39.56 -6.94
C LEU A 35 1.07 38.39 -7.89
N LEU A 36 0.47 38.67 -9.04
CA LEU A 36 0.21 37.66 -10.07
C LEU A 36 1.51 37.06 -10.62
N MET A 37 2.55 37.88 -10.82
CA MET A 37 3.88 37.40 -11.22
C MET A 37 4.49 36.47 -10.15
N ARG A 38 4.38 36.82 -8.86
CA ARG A 38 4.81 35.97 -7.74
C ARG A 38 4.04 34.64 -7.72
N GLY A 39 2.73 34.68 -7.95
CA GLY A 39 1.88 33.49 -8.09
C GLY A 39 2.33 32.54 -9.20
N SER A 40 2.73 33.09 -10.35
CA SER A 40 3.33 32.31 -11.45
C SER A 40 4.62 31.60 -11.02
N GLY A 41 5.49 32.29 -10.26
CA GLY A 41 6.69 31.71 -9.67
C GLY A 41 6.39 30.50 -8.78
N TYR A 42 5.41 30.60 -7.88
CA TYR A 42 5.01 29.47 -7.02
C TYR A 42 4.42 28.29 -7.80
N ARG A 43 3.66 28.54 -8.88
CA ARG A 43 3.14 27.49 -9.77
C ARG A 43 4.26 26.74 -10.48
N LYS A 44 5.31 27.44 -10.92
CA LYS A 44 6.50 26.81 -11.48
C LYS A 44 7.19 25.93 -10.45
N THR A 45 7.43 26.45 -9.24
CA THR A 45 8.01 25.66 -8.13
C THR A 45 7.18 24.42 -7.79
N LEU A 46 5.85 24.55 -7.74
CA LEU A 46 4.96 23.41 -7.51
C LEU A 46 5.12 22.33 -8.59
N ARG A 47 5.14 22.73 -9.87
CA ARG A 47 5.34 21.82 -11.00
C ARG A 47 6.69 21.10 -10.93
N ASP A 48 7.75 21.85 -10.62
CA ASP A 48 9.11 21.30 -10.50
C ASP A 48 9.18 20.29 -9.33
N ASN A 49 8.55 20.60 -8.19
CA ASN A 49 8.50 19.69 -7.03
C ASN A 49 7.67 18.42 -7.30
N ILE A 50 6.53 18.52 -8.01
CA ILE A 50 5.73 17.36 -8.42
C ILE A 50 6.55 16.45 -9.35
N ARG A 51 7.26 17.04 -10.32
CA ARG A 51 8.15 16.28 -11.21
C ARG A 51 9.25 15.57 -10.42
N GLN A 52 9.87 16.26 -9.47
CA GLN A 52 10.88 15.67 -8.59
C GLN A 52 10.30 14.53 -7.74
N GLN A 53 9.10 14.69 -7.19
CA GLN A 53 8.43 13.64 -6.41
C GLN A 53 8.13 12.39 -7.26
N SER A 54 7.65 12.59 -8.50
CA SER A 54 7.41 11.50 -9.45
C SER A 54 8.69 10.71 -9.73
N ASN A 55 9.82 11.40 -9.95
CA ASN A 55 11.11 10.75 -10.15
C ASN A 55 11.56 9.96 -8.92
N ASN A 56 11.38 10.53 -7.71
CA ASN A 56 11.70 9.84 -6.46
C ASN A 56 10.87 8.55 -6.27
N TYR A 57 9.60 8.54 -6.65
CA TYR A 57 8.75 7.34 -6.61
C TYR A 57 9.26 6.24 -7.54
N GLU A 58 9.67 6.59 -8.76
CA GLU A 58 10.23 5.61 -9.69
C GLU A 58 11.56 5.05 -9.16
N VAL A 59 12.45 5.89 -8.60
CA VAL A 59 13.67 5.41 -7.93
C VAL A 59 13.35 4.44 -6.80
N ARG A 60 12.42 4.79 -5.90
CA ARG A 60 12.01 3.92 -4.80
C ARG A 60 11.51 2.57 -5.31
N ARG A 61 10.63 2.58 -6.33
CA ARG A 61 10.09 1.37 -6.95
C ARG A 61 11.19 0.48 -7.53
N GLN A 62 12.18 1.06 -8.20
CA GLN A 62 13.32 0.30 -8.73
C GLN A 62 14.18 -0.30 -7.60
N LEU A 63 14.40 0.44 -6.52
CA LEU A 63 15.10 -0.06 -5.33
C LEU A 63 14.31 -1.15 -4.58
N GLU A 64 12.98 -1.04 -4.48
CA GLU A 64 12.10 -2.08 -3.93
C GLU A 64 12.14 -3.37 -4.76
N ASN A 65 12.14 -3.25 -6.09
CA ASN A 65 12.31 -4.39 -6.99
C ASN A 65 13.69 -5.05 -6.80
N ALA A 66 14.75 -4.25 -6.75
CA ALA A 66 16.10 -4.75 -6.50
C ALA A 66 16.19 -5.48 -5.15
N ARG A 67 15.62 -4.90 -4.09
CA ARG A 67 15.55 -5.52 -2.76
C ARG A 67 14.78 -6.83 -2.81
N THR A 68 13.59 -6.86 -3.40
CA THR A 68 12.75 -8.05 -3.50
C THR A 68 13.49 -9.19 -4.20
N ASN A 69 14.21 -8.87 -5.28
CA ASN A 69 15.03 -9.85 -5.98
C ASN A 69 16.21 -10.34 -5.13
N VAL A 70 16.91 -9.46 -4.42
CA VAL A 70 17.98 -9.87 -3.48
C VAL A 70 17.42 -10.75 -2.36
N ASP A 71 16.28 -10.40 -1.78
CA ASP A 71 15.58 -11.20 -0.75
C ASP A 71 15.19 -12.58 -1.31
N LEU A 72 14.67 -12.66 -2.54
CA LEU A 72 14.37 -13.92 -3.23
C LEU A 72 15.63 -14.75 -3.49
N MET A 73 16.72 -14.12 -3.91
CA MET A 73 18.00 -14.80 -4.17
C MET A 73 18.60 -15.36 -2.88
N ILE A 74 18.52 -14.62 -1.77
CA ILE A 74 18.96 -15.10 -0.45
C ILE A 74 18.13 -16.33 -0.04
N LYS A 75 16.79 -16.26 -0.17
CA LYS A 75 15.90 -17.40 0.12
C LYS A 75 16.20 -18.61 -0.78
N ASN A 76 16.41 -18.39 -2.07
CA ASN A 76 16.69 -19.46 -3.04
C ASN A 76 18.09 -20.06 -2.88
N ASN A 77 19.09 -19.30 -2.43
CA ASN A 77 20.41 -19.83 -2.12
C ASN A 77 20.38 -20.74 -0.88
N ASN A 78 19.43 -20.53 0.05
CA ASN A 78 19.14 -21.48 1.13
C ASN A 78 18.45 -22.76 0.63
N ILE A 79 17.59 -22.68 -0.39
CA ILE A 79 16.99 -23.85 -1.05
C ILE A 79 18.06 -24.64 -1.83
N ALA A 80 18.95 -23.96 -2.57
CA ALA A 80 20.06 -24.61 -3.29
C ALA A 80 21.09 -25.24 -2.32
N LYS A 81 21.37 -24.61 -1.17
CA LYS A 81 22.15 -25.22 -0.09
C LYS A 81 21.42 -26.40 0.57
N ALA A 82 20.11 -26.35 0.74
CA ALA A 82 19.31 -27.48 1.23
C ALA A 82 19.33 -28.67 0.23
N CYS A 83 19.29 -28.40 -1.08
CA CYS A 83 19.50 -29.42 -2.11
C CYS A 83 20.92 -30.01 -2.09
N LYS A 84 21.95 -29.19 -1.79
CA LYS A 84 23.35 -29.66 -1.66
C LYS A 84 23.59 -30.55 -0.43
N VAL A 85 22.81 -30.37 0.64
CA VAL A 85 22.83 -31.27 1.82
C VAL A 85 22.10 -32.59 1.54
N VAL A 86 21.11 -32.59 0.64
CA VAL A 86 20.43 -33.81 0.17
C VAL A 86 21.30 -34.60 -0.83
N GLU A 87 22.15 -33.95 -1.63
CA GLU A 87 23.07 -34.62 -2.56
C GLU A 87 24.31 -35.26 -1.89
N LEU A 88 24.67 -34.87 -0.67
CA LEU A 88 25.74 -35.53 0.11
C LEU A 88 25.24 -36.72 0.96
N GLY A 89 23.92 -36.96 1.00
CA GLY A 89 23.30 -38.04 1.78
C GLY A 89 22.97 -39.33 1.02
N VAL A 90 23.22 -39.41 -0.30
CA VAL A 90 22.80 -40.57 -1.12
C VAL A 90 23.94 -41.30 -1.85
N THR A 91 25.18 -40.79 -1.82
CA THR A 91 26.30 -41.45 -2.54
C THR A 91 27.26 -42.21 -1.62
N ALA A 92 26.70 -43.09 -0.77
CA ALA A 92 27.50 -44.05 0.01
C ALA A 92 26.67 -45.29 0.39
N ALA A 93 26.13 -46.00 -0.60
CA ALA A 93 25.77 -47.41 -0.46
C ALA A 93 25.78 -48.10 -1.84
N THR A 94 26.57 -49.18 -1.93
CA THR A 94 26.64 -50.17 -3.04
C THR A 94 27.27 -49.75 -4.37
N LEU A 95 28.60 -49.87 -4.41
CA LEU A 95 29.35 -50.37 -5.57
C LEU A 95 28.93 -51.82 -5.89
N GLY A 96 28.86 -52.19 -7.18
CA GLY A 96 28.74 -53.60 -7.56
C GLY A 96 28.38 -53.90 -9.02
N VAL A 97 29.32 -53.69 -9.94
CA VAL A 97 29.62 -54.50 -11.14
C VAL A 97 28.46 -55.09 -11.98
N GLY A 98 28.28 -54.53 -13.19
CA GLY A 98 28.18 -55.31 -14.44
C GLY A 98 26.78 -55.72 -14.95
N GLY A 99 26.52 -55.40 -16.23
CA GLY A 99 25.64 -56.21 -17.09
C GLY A 99 24.38 -55.53 -17.62
N VAL A 100 24.39 -55.25 -18.94
CA VAL A 100 23.21 -54.90 -19.74
C VAL A 100 22.32 -56.14 -19.92
N ALA A 101 21.04 -56.06 -19.54
CA ALA A 101 19.92 -56.76 -20.20
C ALA A 101 18.56 -56.22 -19.71
N ALA A 102 17.62 -56.12 -20.63
CA ALA A 102 16.35 -55.42 -20.52
C ALA A 102 15.23 -56.21 -19.81
N ALA A 103 14.45 -55.49 -19.01
CA ALA A 103 13.00 -55.62 -18.75
C ALA A 103 12.65 -54.45 -17.79
N GLY A 104 11.69 -53.56 -17.97
CA GLY A 104 10.44 -53.59 -18.72
C GLY A 104 9.39 -52.94 -17.82
N ALA A 105 8.85 -51.81 -18.29
CA ALA A 105 7.59 -51.17 -17.89
C ALA A 105 7.55 -50.13 -16.75
N LYS A 106 6.89 -49.02 -17.13
CA LYS A 106 6.22 -47.94 -16.36
C LYS A 106 7.08 -46.79 -15.85
N GLY A 107 6.88 -45.64 -16.50
CA GLY A 107 6.94 -44.35 -15.81
C GLY A 107 7.47 -43.16 -16.59
N LEU A 108 7.16 -42.99 -17.87
CA LEU A 108 7.43 -41.72 -18.55
C LEU A 108 6.63 -41.62 -19.86
N ASP A 109 5.35 -41.24 -19.75
CA ASP A 109 4.69 -40.52 -20.86
C ASP A 109 3.57 -39.62 -20.34
N ILE A 110 3.29 -38.53 -21.06
CA ILE A 110 2.44 -37.36 -20.74
C ILE A 110 3.17 -36.14 -20.15
N MET A 111 4.16 -35.64 -20.91
CA MET A 111 4.23 -34.21 -21.25
C MET A 111 4.22 -34.13 -22.78
N THR A 112 3.10 -33.72 -23.35
CA THR A 112 2.87 -33.73 -24.80
C THR A 112 3.79 -32.77 -25.54
N ARG A 113 4.45 -33.29 -26.58
CA ARG A 113 5.29 -32.63 -27.59
C ARG A 113 4.68 -31.35 -28.21
N GLU A 114 3.37 -31.18 -28.13
CA GLU A 114 2.64 -30.02 -28.66
C GLU A 114 2.79 -28.75 -27.80
N GLY A 115 2.98 -28.89 -26.48
CA GLY A 115 3.24 -27.75 -25.59
C GLY A 115 4.61 -27.11 -25.83
N MET A 116 5.63 -27.94 -26.09
CA MET A 116 6.97 -27.45 -26.44
C MET A 116 7.04 -26.84 -27.84
N LYS A 117 6.24 -27.31 -28.79
CA LYS A 117 6.15 -26.70 -30.13
C LYS A 117 5.53 -25.31 -30.14
N GLN A 118 4.58 -25.04 -29.24
CA GLN A 118 3.97 -23.71 -29.08
C GLN A 118 4.92 -22.73 -28.37
N ALA A 119 5.64 -23.18 -27.34
CA ALA A 119 6.64 -22.36 -26.64
C ALA A 119 7.84 -21.99 -27.56
N ALA A 120 8.31 -22.93 -28.39
CA ALA A 120 9.40 -22.69 -29.33
C ALA A 120 9.05 -21.71 -30.47
N LYS A 121 7.75 -21.58 -30.81
CA LYS A 121 7.27 -20.62 -31.83
C LYS A 121 7.17 -19.19 -31.30
N TYR A 122 7.07 -19.01 -29.98
CA TYR A 122 6.94 -17.70 -29.33
C TYR A 122 8.30 -17.09 -28.96
N ILE A 123 9.37 -17.89 -28.91
CA ILE A 123 10.73 -17.48 -28.52
C ILE A 123 11.66 -17.42 -29.76
N GLY A 124 11.14 -16.83 -30.84
CA GLY A 124 11.89 -16.59 -32.08
C GLY A 124 12.63 -15.26 -32.08
N GLY A 125 13.67 -15.10 -31.24
CA GLY A 125 14.53 -13.92 -31.22
C GLY A 125 15.95 -14.29 -30.80
N LYS A 126 16.97 -13.72 -31.48
CA LYS A 126 18.39 -14.13 -31.54
C LYS A 126 19.21 -14.17 -30.22
N GLY A 127 18.60 -14.27 -29.04
CA GLY A 127 19.31 -14.34 -27.74
C GLY A 127 19.58 -15.74 -27.19
N ALA A 128 19.00 -16.81 -27.76
CA ALA A 128 18.98 -18.14 -27.12
C ALA A 128 20.13 -19.09 -27.49
N VAL A 129 21.13 -18.65 -28.29
CA VAL A 129 22.20 -19.55 -28.77
C VAL A 129 23.42 -19.58 -27.84
N GLU A 130 23.62 -18.59 -26.97
CA GLU A 130 24.71 -18.63 -25.98
C GLU A 130 24.36 -19.39 -24.69
N VAL A 131 23.07 -19.46 -24.31
CA VAL A 131 22.62 -20.16 -23.09
C VAL A 131 22.65 -21.69 -23.25
N ALA A 132 22.61 -22.21 -24.47
CA ALA A 132 22.60 -23.66 -24.72
C ALA A 132 24.00 -24.32 -24.70
N LYS A 133 25.09 -23.53 -24.56
CA LYS A 133 26.46 -24.08 -24.46
C LYS A 133 26.95 -24.31 -23.03
N GLU A 134 26.22 -23.85 -22.01
CA GLU A 134 26.62 -23.95 -20.60
C GLU A 134 25.88 -25.06 -19.81
N THR A 135 25.24 -26.00 -20.49
CA THR A 135 24.50 -27.14 -19.90
C THR A 135 25.38 -28.22 -19.23
N ALA A 136 26.56 -27.88 -18.71
CA ALA A 136 27.46 -28.83 -18.04
C ALA A 136 28.06 -28.35 -16.70
N GLY A 137 27.68 -27.19 -16.15
CA GLY A 137 28.24 -26.72 -14.89
C GLY A 137 27.34 -25.76 -14.13
N VAL A 138 27.02 -26.13 -12.89
CA VAL A 138 26.21 -25.39 -11.90
C VAL A 138 26.47 -23.87 -11.91
N PRO A 139 25.43 -23.00 -11.85
CA PRO A 139 25.63 -21.55 -11.84
C PRO A 139 26.50 -21.13 -10.65
N GLY A 140 27.59 -20.44 -10.94
CA GLY A 140 28.40 -19.80 -9.91
C GLY A 140 27.64 -18.62 -9.29
N TYR A 141 28.01 -18.26 -8.06
CA TYR A 141 27.49 -17.09 -7.33
C TYR A 141 27.49 -15.79 -8.17
N SER A 142 28.38 -15.68 -9.17
CA SER A 142 28.48 -14.59 -10.15
C SER A 142 27.25 -14.46 -11.07
N ASP A 143 26.60 -15.56 -11.47
CA ASP A 143 25.52 -15.51 -12.46
C ASP A 143 24.17 -15.12 -11.85
N ALA A 144 23.99 -15.42 -10.56
CA ALA A 144 22.87 -14.92 -9.78
C ALA A 144 22.95 -13.39 -9.64
N VAL A 145 24.14 -12.84 -9.35
CA VAL A 145 24.38 -11.38 -9.27
C VAL A 145 24.06 -10.71 -10.62
N LYS A 146 24.46 -11.31 -11.75
CA LYS A 146 24.09 -10.82 -13.10
C LYS A 146 22.57 -10.77 -13.35
N ALA A 147 21.80 -11.73 -12.82
CA ALA A 147 20.34 -11.74 -12.91
C ALA A 147 19.68 -10.64 -12.03
N GLY A 148 20.27 -10.31 -10.88
CA GLY A 148 19.85 -9.15 -10.07
C GLY A 148 20.16 -7.80 -10.74
N VAL A 149 21.30 -7.71 -11.44
CA VAL A 149 21.72 -6.54 -12.24
C VAL A 149 20.86 -6.35 -13.49
N PHE A 150 20.18 -7.40 -13.99
CA PHE A 150 19.28 -7.34 -15.14
C PHE A 150 18.13 -6.33 -14.96
N VAL A 151 17.70 -6.04 -13.72
CA VAL A 151 16.69 -5.00 -13.44
C VAL A 151 17.18 -3.60 -13.79
N PHE A 152 18.48 -3.33 -13.62
CA PHE A 152 19.10 -2.06 -13.98
C PHE A 152 19.50 -1.97 -15.46
N ASN A 153 19.74 -3.11 -16.12
CA ASN A 153 20.22 -3.16 -17.51
C ASN A 153 19.13 -3.03 -18.59
N LYS A 154 17.86 -2.91 -18.23
CA LYS A 154 16.78 -2.66 -19.21
C LYS A 154 16.78 -1.25 -19.78
N TYR A 155 17.44 -0.31 -19.13
CA TYR A 155 17.58 1.07 -19.59
C TYR A 155 19.07 1.40 -19.70
N THR A 156 19.45 2.01 -20.82
CA THR A 156 20.80 2.55 -20.96
C THR A 156 21.00 3.69 -19.94
N GLU A 157 22.25 3.92 -19.52
CA GLU A 157 22.57 5.02 -18.60
C GLU A 157 22.09 6.38 -19.17
N ASP A 158 22.12 6.53 -20.50
CA ASP A 158 21.65 7.71 -21.21
C ASP A 158 20.12 7.87 -21.16
N GLU A 159 19.34 6.78 -21.26
CA GLU A 159 17.88 6.82 -21.10
C GLU A 159 17.50 7.24 -19.68
N LEU A 160 18.14 6.68 -18.67
CA LEU A 160 17.88 7.05 -17.27
C LEU A 160 18.28 8.50 -16.99
N ARG A 161 19.39 8.98 -17.56
CA ARG A 161 19.82 10.39 -17.47
C ARG A 161 18.86 11.37 -18.12
N SER A 162 18.08 10.95 -19.13
CA SER A 162 17.10 11.80 -19.79
C SER A 162 15.79 11.97 -18.99
N GLN A 163 15.48 11.01 -18.11
CA GLN A 163 14.21 10.94 -17.38
C GLN A 163 14.34 11.34 -15.91
N LEU A 164 15.47 11.02 -15.27
CA LEU A 164 15.68 11.19 -13.83
C LEU A 164 16.55 12.41 -13.50
N GLY A 165 16.34 12.99 -12.31
CA GLY A 165 17.19 14.05 -11.81
C GLY A 165 18.61 13.54 -11.49
N ARG A 166 19.61 14.42 -11.49
CA ARG A 166 21.00 14.04 -11.20
C ARG A 166 21.16 13.32 -9.85
N GLY A 167 20.41 13.75 -8.83
CA GLY A 167 20.42 13.11 -7.51
C GLY A 167 19.74 11.74 -7.51
N ASP A 168 18.71 11.55 -8.32
CA ASP A 168 17.94 10.30 -8.44
C ASP A 168 18.79 9.23 -9.12
N MET A 169 19.54 9.64 -10.15
CA MET A 169 20.54 8.80 -10.78
C MET A 169 21.66 8.37 -9.83
N ASP A 170 22.14 9.28 -8.98
CA ASP A 170 23.21 8.94 -8.03
C ASP A 170 22.77 7.83 -7.05
N LEU A 171 21.51 7.85 -6.61
CA LEU A 171 20.92 6.80 -5.77
C LEU A 171 20.90 5.43 -6.49
N LEU A 172 20.44 5.41 -7.74
CA LEU A 172 20.40 4.19 -8.55
C LEU A 172 21.80 3.67 -8.89
N LEU A 173 22.75 4.55 -9.19
CA LEU A 173 24.14 4.19 -9.45
C LEU A 173 24.85 3.65 -8.20
N ARG A 174 24.55 4.22 -7.01
CA ARG A 174 25.02 3.68 -5.73
C ARG A 174 24.46 2.28 -5.46
N ALA A 175 23.16 2.06 -5.72
CA ALA A 175 22.56 0.73 -5.59
C ALA A 175 23.15 -0.28 -6.57
N LYS A 176 23.33 0.12 -7.84
CA LYS A 176 23.98 -0.70 -8.86
C LYS A 176 25.41 -1.05 -8.44
N LYS A 177 26.22 -0.06 -8.07
CA LYS A 177 27.60 -0.26 -7.59
C LYS A 177 27.65 -1.17 -6.38
N LEU A 178 26.75 -0.99 -5.41
CA LEU A 178 26.64 -1.87 -4.24
C LEU A 178 26.44 -3.34 -4.63
N LEU A 179 25.55 -3.60 -5.60
CA LEU A 179 25.26 -4.94 -6.07
C LEU A 179 26.40 -5.53 -6.92
N GLU A 180 27.02 -4.72 -7.78
CA GLU A 180 28.13 -5.10 -8.67
C GLU A 180 29.50 -5.19 -7.96
N ASP A 181 29.64 -4.64 -6.76
CA ASP A 181 30.91 -4.66 -6.03
C ASP A 181 31.28 -6.08 -5.59
N GLU A 182 32.05 -6.78 -6.42
CA GLU A 182 32.64 -8.09 -6.11
C GLU A 182 33.93 -7.96 -5.26
N THR A 183 34.34 -6.75 -4.88
CA THR A 183 35.58 -6.52 -4.12
C THR A 183 35.35 -6.73 -2.62
N GLY A 184 35.86 -7.85 -2.11
CA GLY A 184 35.64 -8.31 -0.74
C GLY A 184 34.53 -9.37 -0.68
N ASP A 185 34.72 -10.40 0.13
CA ASP A 185 33.84 -11.58 0.26
C ASP A 185 32.45 -11.27 0.85
N ARG A 186 31.86 -10.11 0.52
CA ARG A 186 30.59 -9.64 1.06
C ARG A 186 29.42 -10.39 0.43
N THR A 187 28.67 -11.10 1.26
CA THR A 187 27.47 -11.82 0.79
C THR A 187 26.32 -10.86 0.47
N LEU A 188 25.33 -11.30 -0.31
CA LEU A 188 24.12 -10.52 -0.57
C LEU A 188 23.38 -10.15 0.73
N GLU A 189 23.41 -11.03 1.72
CA GLU A 189 22.87 -10.76 3.08
C GLU A 189 23.58 -9.58 3.75
N GLN A 190 24.89 -9.45 3.56
CA GLN A 190 25.67 -8.34 4.11
C GLN A 190 25.48 -7.03 3.33
N LYS A 191 25.00 -7.08 2.08
CA LYS A 191 24.70 -5.90 1.25
C LYS A 191 23.26 -5.41 1.42
N LEU A 192 22.34 -6.29 1.83
CA LEU A 192 20.93 -5.98 2.01
C LEU A 192 20.64 -4.79 2.98
N PRO A 193 21.36 -4.61 4.12
CA PRO A 193 21.17 -3.43 4.97
C PRO A 193 21.48 -2.11 4.26
N GLU A 194 22.51 -2.07 3.43
CA GLU A 194 22.86 -0.86 2.66
C GLU A 194 21.83 -0.56 1.57
N LEU A 195 21.28 -1.60 0.93
CA LEU A 195 20.18 -1.41 -0.04
C LEU A 195 18.90 -0.90 0.66
N ARG A 196 18.63 -1.33 1.89
CA ARG A 196 17.54 -0.77 2.72
C ARG A 196 17.80 0.69 3.11
N GLU A 197 19.05 1.07 3.37
CA GLU A 197 19.40 2.46 3.64
C GLU A 197 19.22 3.36 2.41
N LEU A 198 19.56 2.87 1.21
CA LEU A 198 19.27 3.59 -0.04
C LEU A 198 17.76 3.72 -0.28
N LEU A 199 16.97 2.70 0.10
CA LEU A 199 15.51 2.78 0.05
C LEU A 199 14.98 3.89 0.98
N ARG A 200 15.50 3.95 2.21
CA ARG A 200 15.16 4.97 3.19
C ARG A 200 15.53 6.37 2.71
N GLU A 201 16.71 6.52 2.10
CA GLU A 201 17.13 7.80 1.50
C GLU A 201 16.16 8.23 0.38
N ALA A 202 15.65 7.29 -0.43
CA ALA A 202 14.62 7.58 -1.43
C ALA A 202 13.28 7.99 -0.78
N GLU A 203 12.86 7.33 0.30
CA GLU A 203 11.66 7.69 1.08
C GLU A 203 11.77 9.10 1.70
N ASP A 204 12.91 9.43 2.31
CA ASP A 204 13.18 10.75 2.88
C ASP A 204 13.11 11.86 1.81
N ARG A 205 13.56 11.55 0.58
CA ARG A 205 13.44 12.48 -0.56
C ARG A 205 11.99 12.65 -1.03
N ILE A 206 11.18 11.60 -1.01
CA ILE A 206 9.73 11.68 -1.29
C ILE A 206 9.06 12.57 -0.24
N GLU A 207 9.34 12.36 1.04
CA GLU A 207 8.78 13.17 2.14
C GLU A 207 9.20 14.64 2.03
N LYS A 208 10.47 14.91 1.73
CA LYS A 208 10.96 16.28 1.50
C LYS A 208 10.25 16.96 0.34
N ALA A 209 10.06 16.25 -0.78
CA ALA A 209 9.34 16.78 -1.95
C ALA A 209 7.86 17.06 -1.61
N ASP A 210 7.21 16.17 -0.85
CA ASP A 210 5.83 16.35 -0.38
C ASP A 210 5.67 17.63 0.48
N ASN A 211 6.60 17.85 1.40
CA ASN A 211 6.63 19.06 2.22
C ASN A 211 6.83 20.34 1.36
N GLN A 212 7.66 20.27 0.32
CA GLN A 212 7.86 21.38 -0.62
C GLN A 212 6.63 21.64 -1.50
N ILE A 213 5.92 20.58 -1.93
CA ILE A 213 4.64 20.68 -2.66
C ILE A 213 3.59 21.37 -1.79
N LYS A 214 3.43 20.93 -0.54
CA LYS A 214 2.50 21.56 0.44
C LYS A 214 2.83 23.03 0.66
N GLY A 215 4.12 23.37 0.80
CA GLY A 215 4.57 24.76 0.92
C GLY A 215 4.24 25.61 -0.30
N ALA A 216 4.51 25.10 -1.52
CA ALA A 216 4.21 25.81 -2.76
C ALA A 216 2.69 25.98 -2.97
N ALA A 217 1.88 24.96 -2.66
CA ALA A 217 0.42 25.04 -2.73
C ALA A 217 -0.15 26.09 -1.77
N SER A 218 0.30 26.10 -0.51
CA SER A 218 -0.09 27.11 0.48
C SER A 218 0.24 28.54 0.02
N ASN A 219 1.41 28.75 -0.59
CA ASN A 219 1.80 30.04 -1.15
C ASN A 219 0.91 30.47 -2.32
N ILE A 220 0.48 29.54 -3.17
CA ILE A 220 -0.47 29.81 -4.26
C ILE A 220 -1.82 30.24 -3.68
N ASP A 221 -2.34 29.52 -2.69
CA ASP A 221 -3.63 29.86 -2.06
C ASP A 221 -3.61 31.23 -1.36
N ASN A 222 -2.49 31.57 -0.71
CA ASN A 222 -2.28 32.90 -0.14
C ASN A 222 -2.26 33.98 -1.22
N THR A 223 -1.51 33.75 -2.31
CA THR A 223 -1.46 34.67 -3.45
C THR A 223 -2.84 34.87 -4.08
N ILE A 224 -3.64 33.81 -4.24
CA ILE A 224 -5.00 33.91 -4.78
C ILE A 224 -5.89 34.77 -3.88
N ARG A 225 -5.82 34.56 -2.56
CA ARG A 225 -6.58 35.36 -1.59
C ARG A 225 -6.19 36.83 -1.61
N GLU A 226 -4.89 37.13 -1.61
CA GLU A 226 -4.37 38.49 -1.71
C GLU A 226 -4.75 39.14 -3.06
N ALA A 227 -4.70 38.39 -4.17
CA ALA A 227 -5.05 38.89 -5.49
C ALA A 227 -6.55 39.19 -5.61
N ALA A 228 -7.40 38.39 -4.96
CA ALA A 228 -8.84 38.66 -4.88
C ALA A 228 -9.12 39.96 -4.12
N ALA A 229 -8.44 40.19 -2.99
CA ALA A 229 -8.56 41.43 -2.22
C ALA A 229 -8.10 42.66 -3.02
N LEU A 230 -6.91 42.59 -3.64
CA LEU A 230 -6.40 43.66 -4.51
C LEU A 230 -7.29 43.90 -5.73
N THR A 231 -7.87 42.85 -6.32
CA THR A 231 -8.82 43.01 -7.44
C THR A 231 -10.06 43.77 -7.03
N ALA A 232 -10.60 43.50 -5.83
CA ALA A 232 -11.73 44.25 -5.29
C ALA A 232 -11.35 45.72 -5.02
N GLU A 233 -10.16 45.96 -4.46
CA GLU A 233 -9.63 47.31 -4.22
C GLU A 233 -9.43 48.11 -5.52
N VAL A 234 -8.82 47.49 -6.54
CA VAL A 234 -8.62 48.08 -7.88
C VAL A 234 -9.96 48.46 -8.51
N ARG A 235 -11.01 47.62 -8.37
CA ARG A 235 -12.36 47.96 -8.85
C ARG A 235 -12.93 49.17 -8.12
N ARG A 236 -12.85 49.20 -6.79
CA ARG A 236 -13.34 50.31 -5.97
C ARG A 236 -12.66 51.63 -6.35
N LEU A 237 -11.32 51.64 -6.43
CA LEU A 237 -10.54 52.84 -6.76
C LEU A 237 -10.84 53.34 -8.18
N ARG A 238 -11.03 52.43 -9.15
CA ARG A 238 -11.42 52.78 -10.52
C ARG A 238 -12.78 53.48 -10.58
N ASP A 239 -13.75 52.98 -9.82
CA ASP A 239 -15.09 53.56 -9.77
C ASP A 239 -15.08 54.93 -9.09
N GLU A 240 -14.24 55.12 -8.07
CA GLU A 240 -14.02 56.42 -7.40
C GLU A 240 -13.36 57.45 -8.31
N GLU A 241 -12.32 57.06 -9.06
CA GLU A 241 -11.69 57.95 -10.06
C GLU A 241 -12.68 58.33 -11.15
N ARG A 242 -13.43 57.37 -11.71
CA ARG A 242 -14.49 57.65 -12.71
C ARG A 242 -15.58 58.56 -12.18
N LYS A 243 -15.96 58.41 -10.91
CA LYS A 243 -16.95 59.27 -10.27
C LYS A 243 -16.42 60.71 -10.15
N LYS A 244 -15.18 60.89 -9.72
CA LYS A 244 -14.52 62.20 -9.65
C LYS A 244 -14.38 62.84 -11.03
N GLU A 245 -14.00 62.07 -12.05
CA GLU A 245 -13.95 62.53 -13.45
C GLU A 245 -15.32 62.99 -13.95
N LYS A 246 -16.38 62.23 -13.65
CA LYS A 246 -17.75 62.58 -14.05
C LYS A 246 -18.26 63.83 -13.33
N GLU A 247 -17.97 63.97 -12.04
CA GLU A 247 -18.30 65.17 -11.25
C GLU A 247 -17.54 66.41 -11.76
N ALA A 248 -16.26 66.26 -12.10
CA ALA A 248 -15.45 67.31 -12.73
C ALA A 248 -16.00 67.71 -14.10
N TYR A 249 -16.39 66.74 -14.92
CA TYR A 249 -17.01 66.96 -16.23
C TYR A 249 -18.37 67.67 -16.12
N GLU A 250 -19.24 67.26 -15.19
CA GLU A 250 -20.54 67.91 -14.98
C GLU A 250 -20.41 69.31 -14.35
N ALA A 251 -19.41 69.55 -13.50
CA ALA A 251 -19.08 70.87 -12.97
C ALA A 251 -18.55 71.82 -14.06
N ALA A 252 -17.76 71.30 -15.01
CA ALA A 252 -17.31 72.04 -16.19
C ALA A 252 -18.48 72.36 -17.13
N ARG A 253 -19.42 71.43 -17.31
CA ARG A 253 -20.60 71.59 -18.19
C ARG A 253 -21.61 72.65 -17.72
N LYS A 254 -21.70 72.96 -16.42
CA LYS A 254 -22.67 73.92 -15.85
C LYS A 254 -22.24 75.39 -15.92
N LYS A 255 -21.07 75.70 -16.50
CA LYS A 255 -20.54 77.07 -16.63
C LYS A 255 -20.45 77.49 -18.10
N GLU A 256 -21.57 77.88 -18.69
CA GLU A 256 -21.67 78.76 -19.87
C GLU A 256 -23.05 79.46 -19.82
N PRO A 257 -23.26 80.70 -20.33
CA PRO A 257 -22.64 81.21 -21.56
C PRO A 257 -22.25 82.72 -21.53
N ALA A 258 -21.44 83.18 -22.49
CA ALA A 258 -21.41 84.61 -22.83
C ALA A 258 -21.01 84.89 -24.30
N LYS A 259 -22.02 85.35 -25.05
CA LYS A 259 -22.03 86.37 -26.11
C LYS A 259 -20.78 86.55 -27.00
N ARG A 260 -20.97 86.26 -28.29
CA ARG A 260 -20.14 86.75 -29.40
C ARG A 260 -20.00 88.27 -29.34
N ILE A 261 -18.76 88.75 -29.21
CA ILE A 261 -18.40 90.16 -29.26
C ILE A 261 -18.21 90.56 -30.74
N GLN A 262 -19.08 91.45 -31.24
CA GLN A 262 -18.82 92.17 -32.49
C GLN A 262 -17.67 93.16 -32.27
N THR A 263 -16.57 92.99 -33.01
CA THR A 263 -15.41 93.89 -33.00
C THR A 263 -15.29 94.63 -34.33
N ASP A 264 -16.26 95.51 -34.62
CA ASP A 264 -16.10 96.56 -35.62
C ASP A 264 -15.96 97.91 -34.91
N ARG A 265 -14.70 98.27 -34.61
CA ARG A 265 -14.34 99.63 -34.19
C ARG A 265 -13.29 100.16 -35.17
N GLN A 266 -13.67 101.21 -35.89
CA GLN A 266 -12.91 101.84 -36.96
C GLN A 266 -11.47 102.21 -36.53
N LEU A 267 -10.55 102.06 -37.50
CA LEU A 267 -9.14 102.46 -37.43
C LEU A 267 -8.98 103.96 -37.08
N PRO A 268 -8.08 104.34 -36.15
CA PRO A 268 -7.64 105.72 -36.05
C PRO A 268 -6.73 106.06 -37.24
N ALA A 269 -6.94 107.26 -37.78
CA ALA A 269 -6.09 107.89 -38.78
C ALA A 269 -4.64 108.08 -38.27
N GLU A 270 -3.72 108.28 -39.21
CA GLU A 270 -2.31 108.63 -39.02
C GLU A 270 -2.07 109.47 -37.76
N VAL A 271 -0.95 109.23 -37.07
CA VAL A 271 -0.47 110.08 -35.96
C VAL A 271 -0.62 111.53 -36.40
N PRO A 272 -1.60 112.29 -35.86
CA PRO A 272 -1.90 113.60 -36.41
C PRO A 272 -0.66 114.45 -36.20
N GLN A 273 -0.04 114.95 -37.26
CA GLN A 273 0.97 115.98 -37.11
C GLN A 273 0.24 117.20 -36.50
N PRO A 274 0.50 117.55 -35.24
CA PRO A 274 -0.24 118.64 -34.62
C PRO A 274 0.14 119.92 -35.36
N ALA A 275 -0.82 120.54 -36.07
CA ALA A 275 -0.59 121.78 -36.80
C ALA A 275 0.02 122.81 -35.83
N ALA A 276 1.19 123.37 -36.17
CA ALA A 276 1.89 124.31 -35.32
C ALA A 276 1.12 125.65 -35.30
N PRO A 277 0.76 126.19 -34.13
CA PRO A 277 0.44 127.60 -34.02
C PRO A 277 1.70 128.41 -34.42
N PRO A 278 1.56 129.57 -35.08
CA PRO A 278 2.69 130.33 -35.63
C PRO A 278 3.79 130.73 -34.62
N ASP A 279 3.47 130.76 -33.33
CA ASP A 279 4.33 131.32 -32.27
C ASP A 279 4.77 130.27 -31.21
N GLU A 280 4.62 128.97 -31.48
CA GLU A 280 4.92 127.89 -30.51
C GLU A 280 6.43 127.64 -30.31
N SER A 281 6.89 127.61 -29.05
CA SER A 281 8.30 127.31 -28.74
C SER A 281 8.67 125.86 -29.08
N ALA A 282 9.94 125.60 -29.40
CA ALA A 282 10.41 124.24 -29.70
C ALA A 282 10.17 123.23 -28.56
N GLN A 283 10.16 123.69 -27.30
CA GLN A 283 9.85 122.86 -26.14
C GLN A 283 8.35 122.54 -26.04
N GLU A 284 7.47 123.51 -26.28
CA GLU A 284 6.01 123.30 -26.30
C GLU A 284 5.61 122.36 -27.44
N ARG A 285 6.22 122.54 -28.62
CA ARG A 285 6.02 121.63 -29.76
C ARG A 285 6.46 120.20 -29.43
N ARG A 286 7.62 120.04 -28.78
CA ARG A 286 8.12 118.71 -28.36
C ARG A 286 7.19 118.09 -27.31
N LYS A 287 6.71 118.86 -26.34
CA LYS A 287 5.74 118.41 -25.34
C LYS A 287 4.41 117.96 -25.98
N ARG A 288 3.90 118.75 -26.92
CA ARG A 288 2.64 118.45 -27.64
C ARG A 288 2.75 117.20 -28.51
N ILE A 289 3.87 117.01 -29.20
CA ILE A 289 4.15 115.78 -29.95
C ILE A 289 4.26 114.59 -28.99
N GLN A 290 4.95 114.75 -27.85
CA GLN A 290 5.05 113.69 -26.84
C GLN A 290 3.67 113.30 -26.29
N GLU A 291 2.81 114.26 -25.94
CA GLU A 291 1.43 113.99 -25.49
C GLU A 291 0.55 113.33 -26.56
N ALA A 292 0.79 113.63 -27.85
CA ALA A 292 0.13 112.96 -28.95
C ALA A 292 0.63 111.51 -29.11
N LEU A 293 1.94 111.28 -29.00
CA LEU A 293 2.57 109.95 -29.03
C LEU A 293 2.12 109.09 -27.86
N ASP A 294 2.02 109.65 -26.65
CA ASP A 294 1.56 108.94 -25.46
C ASP A 294 0.09 108.53 -25.60
N ARG A 295 -0.77 109.43 -26.10
CA ARG A 295 -2.18 109.13 -26.38
C ARG A 295 -2.32 108.05 -27.45
N TYR A 296 -1.55 108.15 -28.54
CA TYR A 296 -1.58 107.17 -29.62
C TYR A 296 -1.08 105.81 -29.15
N THR A 297 0.06 105.77 -28.47
CA THR A 297 0.65 104.54 -27.89
C THR A 297 -0.28 103.90 -26.88
N LYS A 298 -0.91 104.70 -25.99
CA LYS A 298 -1.93 104.21 -25.06
C LYS A 298 -3.15 103.64 -25.79
N SER A 299 -3.55 104.23 -26.91
CA SER A 299 -4.65 103.70 -27.73
C SER A 299 -4.29 102.37 -28.41
N LEU A 300 -3.05 102.21 -28.89
CA LEU A 300 -2.56 100.96 -29.44
C LEU A 300 -2.45 99.88 -28.36
N ALA A 301 -1.96 100.22 -27.17
CA ALA A 301 -1.93 99.32 -26.02
C ALA A 301 -3.34 98.85 -25.63
N ALA A 302 -4.32 99.76 -25.58
CA ALA A 302 -5.71 99.40 -25.27
C ALA A 302 -6.35 98.52 -26.35
N ARG A 303 -6.08 98.80 -27.64
CA ARG A 303 -6.54 97.94 -28.76
C ARG A 303 -5.90 96.56 -28.70
N LEU A 304 -4.62 96.49 -28.40
CA LEU A 304 -3.89 95.23 -28.27
C LEU A 304 -4.44 94.40 -27.11
N GLN A 305 -4.64 95.01 -25.94
CA GLN A 305 -5.27 94.35 -24.79
C GLN A 305 -6.67 93.84 -25.14
N ALA A 306 -7.48 94.64 -25.84
CA ALA A 306 -8.81 94.22 -26.26
C ALA A 306 -8.78 93.01 -27.22
N GLN A 307 -7.77 92.91 -28.10
CA GLN A 307 -7.60 91.70 -28.93
C GLN A 307 -7.09 90.51 -28.12
N GLN A 308 -6.22 90.72 -27.12
CA GLN A 308 -5.79 89.66 -26.19
C GLN A 308 -6.96 89.11 -25.38
N ASP A 309 -7.81 89.98 -24.85
CA ASP A 309 -9.01 89.60 -24.11
C ASP A 309 -9.99 88.86 -25.03
N ALA A 310 -10.19 89.35 -26.25
CA ALA A 310 -11.01 88.69 -27.26
C ALA A 310 -10.46 87.29 -27.63
N ALA A 311 -9.14 87.13 -27.73
CA ALA A 311 -8.50 85.84 -27.96
C ALA A 311 -8.70 84.89 -26.77
N GLY A 312 -8.63 85.40 -25.54
CA GLY A 312 -8.92 84.63 -24.33
C GLY A 312 -10.38 84.16 -24.25
N GLU A 313 -11.34 85.01 -24.62
CA GLU A 313 -12.76 84.61 -24.69
C GLU A 313 -13.03 83.65 -25.86
N ALA A 314 -12.44 83.90 -27.02
CA ALA A 314 -12.51 82.99 -28.16
C ALA A 314 -11.95 81.61 -27.83
N TRP A 315 -10.81 81.56 -27.12
CA TRP A 315 -10.18 80.30 -26.70
C TRP A 315 -11.11 79.46 -25.82
N LYS A 316 -11.86 80.06 -24.90
CA LYS A 316 -12.84 79.35 -24.07
C LYS A 316 -13.93 78.66 -24.89
N SER A 317 -14.22 79.17 -26.09
CA SER A 317 -15.21 78.59 -27.01
C SER A 317 -14.64 77.48 -27.91
N VAL A 318 -13.32 77.39 -28.06
CA VAL A 318 -12.67 76.32 -28.83
C VAL A 318 -12.81 75.01 -28.05
N LYS A 319 -13.48 74.02 -28.66
CA LYS A 319 -13.66 72.71 -28.00
C LYS A 319 -12.55 71.78 -28.44
N GLY A 320 -11.79 71.27 -27.47
CA GLY A 320 -10.83 70.20 -27.71
C GLY A 320 -11.50 68.96 -28.34
N PRO A 321 -10.70 68.03 -28.86
CA PRO A 321 -11.21 66.81 -29.48
C PRO A 321 -12.15 66.07 -28.51
N ALA A 322 -13.32 65.66 -29.00
CA ALA A 322 -14.32 64.96 -28.20
C ALA A 322 -13.88 63.55 -27.76
N ALA A 323 -12.95 62.94 -28.52
CA ALA A 323 -12.35 61.67 -28.16
C ALA A 323 -11.25 61.89 -27.09
N PRO A 324 -11.16 61.02 -26.07
CA PRO A 324 -10.06 61.07 -25.12
C PRO A 324 -8.73 60.75 -25.81
N SER A 325 -7.65 61.39 -25.37
CA SER A 325 -6.30 61.06 -25.86
C SER A 325 -5.97 59.60 -25.52
N PRO A 326 -5.53 58.79 -26.50
CA PRO A 326 -5.11 57.41 -26.24
C PRO A 326 -3.76 57.31 -25.51
N GLY A 327 -3.07 58.44 -25.27
CA GLY A 327 -1.77 58.50 -24.60
C GLY A 327 -0.74 59.27 -25.42
N GLU A 328 0.49 59.34 -24.91
CA GLU A 328 1.59 59.98 -25.64
C GLU A 328 2.06 59.12 -26.82
N PRO A 329 2.33 59.69 -28.01
CA PRO A 329 2.75 58.94 -29.19
C PRO A 329 3.98 58.05 -28.96
N GLY A 330 4.97 58.55 -28.20
CA GLY A 330 6.18 57.80 -27.84
C GLY A 330 5.87 56.55 -27.01
N GLU A 331 5.03 56.67 -25.99
CA GLU A 331 4.59 55.54 -25.16
C GLU A 331 3.78 54.53 -25.98
N MET A 332 2.91 55.00 -26.88
CA MET A 332 2.13 54.09 -27.73
C MET A 332 3.03 53.29 -28.68
N ARG A 333 4.04 53.90 -29.30
CA ARG A 333 5.02 53.18 -30.14
C ARG A 333 5.81 52.16 -29.32
N LYS A 334 6.22 52.52 -28.11
CA LYS A 334 6.90 51.60 -27.18
C LYS A 334 5.99 50.41 -26.83
N ASN A 335 4.76 50.67 -26.42
CA ASN A 335 3.77 49.65 -26.10
C ASN A 335 3.47 48.74 -27.30
N LEU A 336 3.35 49.30 -28.51
CA LEU A 336 3.17 48.52 -29.73
C LEU A 336 4.34 47.55 -29.94
N SER A 337 5.58 48.04 -29.87
CA SER A 337 6.78 47.21 -30.02
C SER A 337 6.86 46.10 -28.96
N GLU A 338 6.55 46.41 -27.70
CA GLU A 338 6.49 45.40 -26.62
C GLU A 338 5.44 44.32 -26.91
N LEU A 339 4.27 44.69 -27.41
CA LEU A 339 3.21 43.75 -27.76
C LEU A 339 3.53 42.92 -29.01
N GLU A 340 4.17 43.51 -30.02
CA GLU A 340 4.65 42.80 -31.21
C GLU A 340 5.70 41.75 -30.84
N ASN A 341 6.63 42.09 -29.95
CA ASN A 341 7.63 41.16 -29.44
C ASN A 341 6.98 40.05 -28.58
N GLY A 342 6.02 40.40 -27.72
CA GLY A 342 5.30 39.45 -26.87
C GLY A 342 4.35 38.52 -27.61
N LEU A 343 3.90 38.88 -28.83
CA LEU A 343 3.00 38.05 -29.64
C LEU A 343 3.56 36.65 -29.89
N ALA A 344 4.90 36.54 -29.99
CA ALA A 344 5.59 35.27 -30.20
C ALA A 344 5.51 34.32 -29.00
N GLU A 345 5.21 34.83 -27.80
CA GLU A 345 5.21 34.09 -26.54
C GLU A 345 3.81 33.64 -26.12
N LEU A 346 2.76 34.29 -26.62
CA LEU A 346 1.38 33.91 -26.32
C LEU A 346 1.06 32.53 -26.91
N ARG A 347 0.44 31.67 -26.10
CA ARG A 347 0.15 30.27 -26.46
C ARG A 347 -1.32 29.91 -26.31
N THR A 348 -2.09 30.68 -25.56
CA THR A 348 -3.49 30.36 -25.26
C THR A 348 -4.45 31.14 -26.15
N TYR A 349 -5.65 30.59 -26.35
CA TYR A 349 -6.68 31.27 -27.13
C TYR A 349 -7.10 32.59 -26.47
N ALA A 350 -7.21 32.59 -25.14
CA ALA A 350 -7.67 33.74 -24.36
C ALA A 350 -6.68 34.91 -24.42
N GLU A 351 -5.37 34.66 -24.32
CA GLU A 351 -4.33 35.70 -24.42
C GLU A 351 -4.35 36.36 -25.80
N LEU A 352 -4.39 35.56 -26.87
CA LEU A 352 -4.39 36.07 -28.24
C LEU A 352 -5.68 36.86 -28.55
N GLN A 353 -6.82 36.40 -28.06
CA GLN A 353 -8.08 37.14 -28.15
C GLN A 353 -7.99 38.48 -27.42
N ASN A 354 -7.45 38.52 -26.20
CA ASN A 354 -7.31 39.76 -25.45
C ASN A 354 -6.39 40.76 -26.16
N LEU A 355 -5.29 40.27 -26.74
CA LEU A 355 -4.38 41.10 -27.53
C LEU A 355 -5.06 41.66 -28.79
N GLU A 356 -5.79 40.83 -29.53
CA GLU A 356 -6.57 41.26 -30.69
C GLU A 356 -7.53 42.40 -30.33
N TYR A 357 -8.32 42.23 -29.26
CA TYR A 357 -9.27 43.26 -28.81
C TYR A 357 -8.58 44.53 -28.34
N PHE A 358 -7.50 44.41 -27.58
CA PHE A 358 -6.72 45.56 -27.12
C PHE A 358 -6.15 46.34 -28.30
N ALA A 359 -5.47 45.66 -29.22
CA ALA A 359 -4.85 46.29 -30.38
C ALA A 359 -5.90 46.94 -31.31
N ARG A 360 -7.05 46.29 -31.53
CA ARG A 360 -8.17 46.89 -32.29
C ARG A 360 -8.70 48.15 -31.60
N GLY A 361 -8.96 48.09 -30.30
CA GLY A 361 -9.43 49.25 -29.54
C GLY A 361 -8.42 50.41 -29.54
N ARG A 362 -7.11 50.11 -29.52
CA ARG A 362 -6.05 51.13 -29.64
C ARG A 362 -6.00 51.74 -31.04
N ALA A 363 -6.13 50.93 -32.10
CA ALA A 363 -6.21 51.43 -33.47
C ALA A 363 -7.39 52.39 -33.64
N GLU A 364 -8.58 52.00 -33.17
CA GLU A 364 -9.80 52.82 -33.21
C GLU A 364 -9.63 54.12 -32.41
N ALA A 365 -9.04 54.06 -31.21
CA ALA A 365 -8.83 55.25 -30.37
C ALA A 365 -7.84 56.23 -31.00
N VAL A 366 -6.72 55.76 -31.57
CA VAL A 366 -5.76 56.61 -32.28
C VAL A 366 -6.41 57.26 -33.50
N GLN A 367 -7.17 56.49 -34.30
CA GLN A 367 -7.84 57.01 -35.48
C GLN A 367 -8.93 58.04 -35.13
N ALA A 368 -9.74 57.76 -34.09
CA ALA A 368 -10.79 58.65 -33.63
C ALA A 368 -10.20 59.97 -33.09
N TYR A 369 -9.13 59.90 -32.29
CA TYR A 369 -8.47 61.08 -31.76
C TYR A 369 -7.86 61.94 -32.87
N ARG A 370 -7.14 61.32 -33.83
CA ARG A 370 -6.62 62.04 -35.02
C ARG A 370 -7.73 62.72 -35.81
N THR A 371 -8.83 62.02 -36.06
CA THR A 371 -9.97 62.58 -36.80
C THR A 371 -10.60 63.76 -36.06
N GLY A 372 -10.59 63.73 -34.72
CA GLY A 372 -11.05 64.84 -33.88
C GLY A 372 -10.12 66.04 -33.81
N LEU A 373 -8.82 65.87 -34.10
CA LEU A 373 -7.84 66.95 -34.08
C LEU A 373 -7.95 67.88 -35.31
N GLU A 374 -8.42 67.40 -36.46
CA GLU A 374 -8.57 68.24 -37.67
C GLU A 374 -9.64 69.35 -37.50
N PRO A 375 -10.87 69.05 -37.03
CA PRO A 375 -11.84 70.09 -36.70
C PRO A 375 -11.31 71.06 -35.63
N TYR A 376 -10.59 70.55 -34.63
CA TYR A 376 -9.98 71.37 -33.58
C TYR A 376 -8.92 72.32 -34.15
N ARG A 377 -8.07 71.84 -35.06
CA ARG A 377 -7.10 72.66 -35.80
C ARG A 377 -7.79 73.76 -36.60
N ALA A 378 -8.84 73.41 -37.32
CA ALA A 378 -9.63 74.34 -38.12
C ALA A 378 -10.32 75.40 -37.24
N GLU A 379 -10.80 75.03 -36.05
CA GLU A 379 -11.43 75.95 -35.11
C GLU A 379 -10.42 76.92 -34.49
N VAL A 380 -9.23 76.44 -34.10
CA VAL A 380 -8.13 77.31 -33.61
C VAL A 380 -7.72 78.30 -34.71
N LYS A 381 -7.50 77.83 -35.95
CA LYS A 381 -7.17 78.71 -37.07
C LYS A 381 -8.30 79.68 -37.42
N GLY A 382 -9.54 79.22 -37.47
CA GLY A 382 -10.68 80.07 -37.83
C GLY A 382 -11.03 81.13 -36.79
N THR A 383 -10.75 80.86 -35.50
CA THR A 383 -11.22 81.70 -34.38
C THR A 383 -10.09 82.54 -33.76
N ILE A 384 -8.90 81.95 -33.59
CA ILE A 384 -7.78 82.59 -32.88
C ILE A 384 -6.82 83.29 -33.85
N GLU A 385 -6.52 82.69 -35.01
CA GLU A 385 -5.57 83.26 -35.99
C GLU A 385 -5.91 84.70 -36.41
N PRO A 386 -7.18 85.06 -36.73
CA PRO A 386 -7.51 86.42 -37.13
C PRO A 386 -7.27 87.46 -36.02
N LEU A 387 -7.43 87.06 -34.75
CA LEU A 387 -7.19 87.92 -33.60
C LEU A 387 -5.68 88.13 -33.40
N ILE A 388 -4.89 87.06 -33.58
CA ILE A 388 -3.43 87.12 -33.57
C ILE A 388 -2.90 88.01 -34.72
N THR A 389 -3.45 87.90 -35.93
CA THR A 389 -3.09 88.77 -37.06
C THR A 389 -3.37 90.24 -36.73
N LYS A 390 -4.55 90.56 -36.17
CA LYS A 390 -4.89 91.93 -35.73
C LYS A 390 -3.95 92.43 -34.64
N MET A 391 -3.55 91.57 -33.69
CA MET A 391 -2.56 91.92 -32.67
C MET A 391 -1.20 92.26 -33.30
N ALA A 392 -0.74 91.45 -34.27
CA ALA A 392 0.49 91.69 -35.02
C ALA A 392 0.45 93.01 -35.82
N GLU A 393 -0.70 93.33 -36.45
CA GLU A 393 -0.91 94.61 -37.12
C GLU A 393 -0.81 95.79 -36.15
N ILE A 394 -1.46 95.72 -34.98
CA ILE A 394 -1.41 96.76 -33.94
C ILE A 394 0.03 96.93 -33.41
N ALA A 395 0.74 95.83 -33.15
CA ALA A 395 2.14 95.87 -32.73
C ALA A 395 3.05 96.43 -33.84
N GLY A 396 2.75 96.14 -35.11
CA GLY A 396 3.42 96.73 -36.27
C GLY A 396 3.22 98.25 -36.34
N GLN A 397 1.99 98.73 -36.16
CA GLN A 397 1.69 100.17 -36.06
C GLN A 397 2.47 100.82 -34.92
N TRP A 398 2.53 100.17 -33.76
CA TRP A 398 3.30 100.65 -32.61
C TRP A 398 4.80 100.69 -32.94
N ARG A 399 5.34 99.65 -33.56
CA ARG A 399 6.75 99.56 -33.97
C ARG A 399 7.12 100.67 -34.96
N THR A 400 6.24 101.01 -35.90
CA THR A 400 6.44 102.15 -36.80
C THR A 400 6.59 103.44 -36.02
N VAL A 401 5.67 103.73 -35.09
CA VAL A 401 5.76 104.95 -34.26
C VAL A 401 7.02 104.97 -33.39
N TYR A 402 7.35 103.84 -32.78
CA TYR A 402 8.57 103.70 -32.00
C TYR A 402 9.83 104.00 -32.83
N ASN A 403 9.94 103.39 -34.01
CA ASN A 403 11.11 103.55 -34.89
C ASN A 403 11.20 104.96 -35.49
N THR A 404 10.07 105.61 -35.77
CA THR A 404 10.06 106.97 -36.34
C THR A 404 10.46 108.02 -35.30
N TYR A 405 9.89 107.96 -34.08
CA TYR A 405 9.99 109.07 -33.13
C TYR A 405 11.06 108.87 -32.04
N LYS A 406 11.44 107.63 -31.70
CA LYS A 406 12.50 107.39 -30.71
C LYS A 406 13.86 107.95 -31.12
N PRO A 407 14.35 107.80 -32.37
CA PRO A 407 15.62 108.41 -32.80
C PRO A 407 15.60 109.94 -32.78
N GLN A 408 14.41 110.55 -32.87
CA GLN A 408 14.22 112.00 -32.77
C GLN A 408 14.22 112.50 -31.31
N GLY A 409 14.48 111.62 -30.34
CA GLY A 409 14.56 111.95 -28.92
C GLY A 409 13.21 112.01 -28.20
N PHE A 410 12.13 111.52 -28.80
CA PHE A 410 10.85 111.33 -28.09
C PHE A 410 10.87 110.01 -27.31
N PHE A 411 10.16 109.98 -26.19
CA PHE A 411 9.98 108.75 -25.43
C PHE A 411 8.81 107.96 -26.02
N VAL A 412 9.08 106.80 -26.60
CA VAL A 412 8.03 105.87 -27.03
C VAL A 412 8.34 104.52 -26.39
N ALA A 413 7.36 103.93 -25.71
CA ALA A 413 7.50 102.59 -25.13
C ALA A 413 7.73 101.55 -26.24
N ALA A 414 8.58 100.55 -25.99
CA ALA A 414 8.83 99.48 -26.95
C ALA A 414 7.53 98.73 -27.26
N PRO A 415 7.25 98.41 -28.54
CA PRO A 415 6.09 97.60 -28.88
C PRO A 415 6.27 96.19 -28.27
N PRO A 416 5.20 95.58 -27.74
CA PRO A 416 5.25 94.21 -27.25
C PRO A 416 5.51 93.23 -28.41
N GLU A 417 6.26 92.18 -28.12
CA GLU A 417 6.43 91.04 -29.04
C GLU A 417 5.21 90.13 -28.91
N ILE A 418 4.46 89.98 -30.01
CA ILE A 418 3.22 89.21 -29.99
C ILE A 418 3.49 87.74 -29.66
N GLU A 419 4.63 87.23 -30.10
CA GLU A 419 5.12 85.88 -29.88
C GLU A 419 5.32 85.57 -28.38
N GLN A 420 5.55 86.58 -27.55
CA GLN A 420 5.72 86.43 -26.09
C GLN A 420 4.39 86.53 -25.33
N THR A 421 3.27 86.79 -26.02
CA THR A 421 1.97 86.95 -25.37
C THR A 421 1.33 85.59 -25.08
N THR A 422 0.50 85.52 -24.03
CA THR A 422 -0.28 84.31 -23.70
C THR A 422 -1.22 83.92 -24.84
N ALA A 423 -1.78 84.90 -25.56
CA ALA A 423 -2.66 84.64 -26.70
C ALA A 423 -1.93 83.88 -27.83
N TRP A 424 -0.68 84.26 -28.10
CA TRP A 424 0.15 83.54 -29.06
C TRP A 424 0.56 82.17 -28.54
N THR A 425 1.23 82.10 -27.39
CA THR A 425 1.85 80.87 -26.90
C THR A 425 0.83 79.82 -26.47
N ALA A 426 -0.15 80.19 -25.64
CA ALA A 426 -1.07 79.24 -25.02
C ALA A 426 -2.31 78.91 -25.87
N TYR A 427 -2.80 79.86 -26.68
CA TYR A 427 -4.06 79.69 -27.42
C TYR A 427 -3.87 79.40 -28.91
N TYR A 428 -2.69 79.69 -29.47
CA TYR A 428 -2.43 79.52 -30.90
C TYR A 428 -1.29 78.54 -31.17
N GLU A 429 -0.06 78.88 -30.76
CA GLU A 429 1.14 78.11 -31.05
C GLU A 429 1.13 76.75 -30.37
N SER A 430 0.93 76.68 -29.05
CA SER A 430 0.98 75.41 -28.31
C SER A 430 -0.08 74.39 -28.79
N PRO A 431 -1.37 74.76 -28.97
CA PRO A 431 -2.38 73.84 -29.51
C PRO A 431 -2.07 73.36 -30.93
N LEU A 432 -1.65 74.26 -31.83
CA LEU A 432 -1.30 73.87 -33.20
C LEU A 432 -0.05 73.00 -33.26
N SER A 433 0.99 73.36 -32.49
CA SER A 433 2.21 72.57 -32.35
C SER A 433 1.92 71.18 -31.78
N PHE A 434 1.05 71.08 -30.76
CA PHE A 434 0.59 69.80 -30.25
C PHE A 434 -0.14 68.98 -31.31
N ILE A 435 -1.08 69.58 -32.05
CA ILE A 435 -1.83 68.88 -33.11
C ILE A 435 -0.88 68.37 -34.19
N GLU A 436 0.03 69.22 -34.66
CA GLU A 436 0.99 68.88 -35.72
C GLU A 436 1.96 67.80 -35.25
N LYS A 437 2.55 67.97 -34.06
CA LYS A 437 3.43 66.98 -33.44
C LYS A 437 2.71 65.64 -33.25
N TYR A 438 1.52 65.65 -32.67
CA TYR A 438 0.75 64.43 -32.42
C TYR A 438 0.36 63.74 -33.73
N THR A 439 -0.08 64.49 -34.73
CA THR A 439 -0.50 63.95 -36.03
C THR A 439 0.69 63.42 -36.82
N ALA A 440 1.87 64.03 -36.73
CA ALA A 440 3.09 63.48 -37.31
C ALA A 440 3.55 62.22 -36.56
N GLU A 441 3.63 62.28 -35.23
CA GLU A 441 4.17 61.18 -34.41
C GLU A 441 3.25 59.95 -34.35
N THR A 442 1.94 60.10 -34.60
CA THR A 442 1.00 58.96 -34.67
C THR A 442 0.71 58.49 -36.09
N GLU A 443 1.40 59.04 -37.11
CA GLU A 443 1.24 58.57 -38.48
C GLU A 443 1.61 57.09 -38.61
N GLY A 444 0.74 56.31 -39.27
CA GLY A 444 0.88 54.85 -39.41
C GLY A 444 0.58 54.03 -38.15
N LEU A 445 0.43 54.64 -36.97
CA LEU A 445 0.29 53.92 -35.70
C LEU A 445 -1.04 53.14 -35.62
N ALA A 446 -2.15 53.73 -36.08
CA ALA A 446 -3.44 53.03 -36.14
C ALA A 446 -3.38 51.81 -37.07
N SER A 447 -2.72 51.94 -38.23
CA SER A 447 -2.50 50.84 -39.16
C SER A 447 -1.61 49.75 -38.56
N ALA A 448 -0.58 50.12 -37.80
CA ALA A 448 0.31 49.17 -37.15
C ALA A 448 -0.41 48.37 -36.04
N TYR A 449 -1.20 49.02 -35.19
CA TYR A 449 -2.08 48.32 -34.23
C TYR A 449 -3.12 47.42 -34.93
N THR A 450 -3.65 47.84 -36.08
CA THR A 450 -4.54 47.00 -36.91
C THR A 450 -3.81 45.77 -37.44
N GLY A 451 -2.54 45.94 -37.84
CA GLY A 451 -1.65 44.84 -38.23
C GLY A 451 -1.44 43.85 -37.09
N LEU A 452 -1.09 44.34 -35.89
CA LEU A 452 -0.93 43.51 -34.69
C LEU A 452 -2.22 42.76 -34.33
N ALA A 453 -3.38 43.43 -34.37
CA ALA A 453 -4.67 42.79 -34.14
C ALA A 453 -4.93 41.66 -35.14
N SER A 454 -4.59 41.88 -36.42
CA SER A 454 -4.76 40.87 -37.48
C SER A 454 -3.82 39.67 -37.29
N GLN A 455 -2.57 39.91 -36.88
CA GLN A 455 -1.61 38.85 -36.56
C GLN A 455 -2.06 38.04 -35.33
N ALA A 456 -2.55 38.71 -34.29
CA ALA A 456 -3.10 38.07 -33.10
C ALA A 456 -4.33 37.22 -33.45
N ALA A 457 -5.24 37.73 -34.28
CA ALA A 457 -6.40 36.99 -34.77
C ALA A 457 -5.99 35.72 -35.55
N SER A 458 -5.03 35.84 -36.47
CA SER A 458 -4.53 34.70 -37.25
C SER A 458 -3.93 33.60 -36.37
N ARG A 459 -3.08 33.97 -35.40
CA ARG A 459 -2.51 33.02 -34.43
C ARG A 459 -3.57 32.40 -33.53
N LYS A 460 -4.54 33.20 -33.08
CA LYS A 460 -5.68 32.74 -32.27
C LYS A 460 -6.48 31.68 -33.03
N ASP A 461 -6.71 31.89 -34.32
CA ASP A 461 -7.44 30.95 -35.17
C ASP A 461 -6.64 29.67 -35.43
N ALA A 462 -5.30 29.76 -35.52
CA ALA A 462 -4.42 28.58 -35.57
C ALA A 462 -4.49 27.75 -34.27
N VAL A 463 -4.37 28.39 -33.10
CA VAL A 463 -4.54 27.73 -31.80
C VAL A 463 -5.93 27.10 -31.68
N TYR A 464 -6.97 27.80 -32.15
CA TYR A 464 -8.32 27.23 -32.19
C TYR A 464 -8.41 25.97 -33.07
N ALA A 465 -7.76 25.95 -34.24
CA ALA A 465 -7.74 24.79 -35.11
C ALA A 465 -7.06 23.57 -34.44
N GLU A 466 -5.98 23.79 -33.69
CA GLU A 466 -5.33 22.75 -32.88
C GLU A 466 -6.26 22.21 -31.79
N ILE A 467 -6.87 23.10 -31.00
CA ILE A 467 -7.83 22.74 -29.95
C ILE A 467 -9.00 21.95 -30.55
N ARG A 468 -9.55 22.40 -31.68
CA ARG A 468 -10.66 21.74 -32.38
C ARG A 468 -10.29 20.32 -32.81
N THR A 469 -9.10 20.14 -33.38
CA THR A 469 -8.60 18.82 -33.82
C THR A 469 -8.47 17.88 -32.62
N PHE A 470 -7.82 18.36 -31.56
CA PHE A 470 -7.65 17.62 -30.31
C PHE A 470 -8.99 17.20 -29.69
N VAL A 471 -9.95 18.13 -29.55
CA VAL A 471 -11.27 17.83 -28.97
C VAL A 471 -12.04 16.83 -29.83
N GLY A 472 -11.91 16.92 -31.17
CA GLY A 472 -12.49 15.94 -32.08
C GLY A 472 -11.96 14.52 -31.85
N GLU A 473 -10.65 14.37 -31.73
CA GLU A 473 -10.00 13.08 -31.42
C GLU A 473 -10.37 12.57 -30.04
N TYR A 474 -10.35 13.45 -29.03
CA TYR A 474 -10.72 13.12 -27.66
C TYR A 474 -12.18 12.65 -27.58
N ALA A 475 -13.10 13.35 -28.24
CA ALA A 475 -14.50 12.97 -28.33
C ALA A 475 -14.73 11.67 -29.12
N ALA A 476 -13.89 11.36 -30.11
CA ALA A 476 -13.93 10.07 -30.80
C ALA A 476 -13.52 8.92 -29.87
N LYS A 477 -12.39 9.07 -29.16
CA LYS A 477 -11.91 8.09 -28.18
C LYS A 477 -12.90 7.88 -27.04
N ALA A 478 -13.48 8.95 -26.51
CA ALA A 478 -14.51 8.87 -25.48
C ALA A 478 -15.74 8.09 -25.97
N ARG A 479 -16.21 8.33 -27.21
CA ARG A 479 -17.33 7.59 -27.79
C ARG A 479 -17.01 6.12 -28.02
N GLU A 480 -15.82 5.80 -28.51
CA GLU A 480 -15.38 4.41 -28.67
C GLU A 480 -15.34 3.67 -27.33
N PHE A 481 -14.79 4.31 -26.29
CA PHE A 481 -14.80 3.78 -24.94
C PHE A 481 -16.22 3.56 -24.42
N MET A 482 -17.10 4.57 -24.52
CA MET A 482 -18.50 4.46 -24.10
C MET A 482 -19.28 3.37 -24.84
N ALA A 483 -19.00 3.17 -26.13
CA ALA A 483 -19.67 2.13 -26.92
C ALA A 483 -19.19 0.72 -26.55
N SER A 484 -17.90 0.55 -26.25
CA SER A 484 -17.29 -0.75 -25.97
C SER A 484 -17.38 -1.18 -24.50
N ALA A 485 -17.32 -0.23 -23.56
CA ALA A 485 -17.25 -0.51 -22.12
C ALA A 485 -18.41 -1.38 -21.61
N PRO A 486 -19.70 -1.13 -21.93
CA PRO A 486 -20.79 -1.98 -21.44
C PRO A 486 -20.69 -3.44 -21.91
N GLY A 487 -20.16 -3.66 -23.12
CA GLY A 487 -19.91 -5.00 -23.65
C GLY A 487 -18.76 -5.70 -22.92
N GLU A 488 -17.69 -4.97 -22.62
CA GLU A 488 -16.55 -5.50 -21.85
C GLU A 488 -16.94 -5.80 -20.40
N VAL A 489 -17.69 -4.90 -19.74
CA VAL A 489 -18.25 -5.12 -18.39
C VAL A 489 -19.09 -6.39 -18.34
N LYS A 490 -20.00 -6.61 -19.30
CA LYS A 490 -20.78 -7.85 -19.38
C LYS A 490 -19.92 -9.10 -19.54
N ARG A 491 -18.82 -9.03 -20.31
CA ARG A 491 -17.89 -10.15 -20.48
C ARG A 491 -17.07 -10.41 -19.21
N ILE A 492 -16.66 -9.37 -18.50
CA ILE A 492 -16.01 -9.47 -17.18
C ILE A 492 -16.97 -10.16 -16.21
N GLN A 493 -18.21 -9.69 -16.11
CA GLN A 493 -19.21 -10.30 -15.23
C GLN A 493 -19.45 -11.77 -15.56
N ALA A 494 -19.62 -12.12 -16.84
CA ALA A 494 -19.79 -13.52 -17.25
C ALA A 494 -18.59 -14.40 -16.88
N ALA A 495 -17.36 -13.86 -16.98
CA ALA A 495 -16.15 -14.58 -16.57
C ALA A 495 -16.07 -14.74 -15.04
N LEU A 496 -16.50 -13.75 -14.27
CA LEU A 496 -16.59 -13.82 -12.81
C LEU A 496 -17.67 -14.79 -12.34
N ASP A 497 -18.84 -14.81 -12.99
CA ASP A 497 -19.90 -15.78 -12.70
C ASP A 497 -19.40 -17.21 -13.00
N ALA A 498 -18.65 -17.39 -14.10
CA ALA A 498 -17.99 -18.65 -14.41
C ALA A 498 -16.94 -19.03 -13.36
N PHE A 499 -16.14 -18.09 -12.88
CA PHE A 499 -15.21 -18.29 -11.78
C PHE A 499 -15.94 -18.74 -10.51
N ASN A 500 -16.96 -18.00 -10.07
CA ASN A 500 -17.73 -18.29 -8.85
C ASN A 500 -18.42 -19.66 -8.91
N LYS A 501 -18.97 -20.01 -10.08
CA LYS A 501 -19.58 -21.32 -10.30
C LYS A 501 -18.58 -22.46 -10.19
N ARG A 502 -17.33 -22.24 -10.61
CA ARG A 502 -16.26 -23.24 -10.60
C ARG A 502 -15.48 -23.27 -9.29
N SER A 503 -15.43 -22.17 -8.55
CA SER A 503 -14.79 -22.12 -7.24
C SER A 503 -15.62 -22.80 -6.16
N GLY A 504 -16.95 -22.86 -6.29
CA GLY A 504 -17.85 -23.50 -5.33
C GLY A 504 -17.41 -24.91 -4.87
N PRO A 505 -17.22 -25.88 -5.78
CA PRO A 505 -16.72 -27.22 -5.43
C PRO A 505 -15.36 -27.23 -4.74
N VAL A 506 -14.49 -26.28 -5.09
CA VAL A 506 -13.17 -26.11 -4.47
C VAL A 506 -13.32 -25.60 -3.04
N THR A 507 -14.10 -24.53 -2.85
CA THR A 507 -14.31 -23.92 -1.53
C THR A 507 -15.08 -24.82 -0.56
N ASP A 508 -15.84 -25.79 -1.08
CA ASP A 508 -16.57 -26.77 -0.27
C ASP A 508 -15.70 -27.96 0.19
N LEU A 509 -14.49 -28.14 -0.37
CA LEU A 509 -13.60 -29.25 -0.01
C LEU A 509 -13.34 -29.38 1.50
N PRO A 510 -13.03 -28.31 2.27
CA PRO A 510 -12.81 -28.44 3.71
C PRO A 510 -14.05 -28.96 4.45
N HIS A 511 -15.24 -28.53 4.01
CA HIS A 511 -16.50 -29.04 4.56
C HIS A 511 -16.71 -30.51 4.20
N GLN A 512 -16.44 -30.89 2.95
CA GLN A 512 -16.49 -32.29 2.52
C GLN A 512 -15.54 -33.16 3.34
N PHE A 513 -14.31 -32.72 3.61
CA PHE A 513 -13.39 -33.40 4.51
C PHE A 513 -14.04 -33.60 5.90
N ALA A 514 -14.53 -32.53 6.53
CA ALA A 514 -15.17 -32.61 7.83
C ALA A 514 -16.38 -33.58 7.84
N LEU A 515 -17.20 -33.59 6.78
CA LEU A 515 -18.34 -34.51 6.66
C LEU A 515 -17.93 -35.96 6.51
N GLN A 516 -16.84 -36.25 5.78
CA GLN A 516 -16.36 -37.63 5.61
C GLN A 516 -15.81 -38.20 6.91
N PHE A 517 -15.20 -37.37 7.77
CA PHE A 517 -14.63 -37.82 9.05
C PHE A 517 -15.57 -37.66 10.25
N GLY A 518 -16.61 -36.82 10.16
CA GLY A 518 -17.58 -36.57 11.23
C GLY A 518 -18.48 -37.73 11.64
N GLN A 519 -18.46 -38.86 10.94
CA GLN A 519 -19.35 -39.99 11.17
C GLN A 519 -18.56 -41.28 11.46
N ASP A 520 -18.17 -41.49 12.72
CA ASP A 520 -17.77 -42.76 13.36
C ASP A 520 -16.91 -43.71 12.50
N GLY A 521 -15.98 -43.20 11.69
CA GLY A 521 -15.10 -44.04 10.88
C GLY A 521 -15.76 -44.84 9.76
N LYS A 522 -17.01 -44.52 9.37
CA LYS A 522 -17.76 -45.29 8.37
C LYS A 522 -17.36 -45.03 6.92
N ARG A 523 -16.54 -44.01 6.65
CA ARG A 523 -16.21 -43.60 5.29
C ARG A 523 -14.72 -43.76 4.99
N ASP A 524 -14.43 -44.23 3.78
CA ASP A 524 -13.09 -44.50 3.27
C ASP A 524 -12.47 -43.22 2.70
N LEU A 525 -11.16 -43.05 2.91
CA LEU A 525 -10.35 -42.03 2.24
C LEU A 525 -10.48 -42.09 0.70
N ALA A 526 -10.82 -43.25 0.15
CA ALA A 526 -11.12 -43.43 -1.28
C ALA A 526 -12.28 -42.55 -1.76
N ALA A 527 -13.22 -42.17 -0.88
CA ALA A 527 -14.33 -41.28 -1.23
C ALA A 527 -13.88 -39.82 -1.46
N LEU A 528 -12.73 -39.42 -0.91
CA LEU A 528 -12.16 -38.07 -1.10
C LEU A 528 -11.42 -37.92 -2.42
N GLU A 529 -10.85 -39.00 -2.96
CA GLU A 529 -10.11 -38.99 -4.23
C GLU A 529 -10.92 -38.41 -5.42
N PRO A 530 -12.15 -38.89 -5.72
CA PRO A 530 -12.94 -38.33 -6.81
C PRO A 530 -13.36 -36.87 -6.55
N LEU A 531 -13.56 -36.48 -5.28
CA LEU A 531 -13.90 -35.10 -4.90
C LEU A 531 -12.72 -34.15 -5.16
N ILE A 532 -11.51 -34.52 -4.73
CA ILE A 532 -10.29 -33.74 -4.97
C ILE A 532 -9.97 -33.69 -6.47
N ALA A 533 -10.14 -34.80 -7.19
CA ALA A 533 -9.93 -34.83 -8.63
C ALA A 533 -10.93 -33.92 -9.38
N SER A 534 -12.20 -33.88 -8.95
CA SER A 534 -13.19 -32.94 -9.47
C SER A 534 -12.83 -31.50 -9.14
N ALA A 535 -12.46 -31.22 -7.90
CA ALA A 535 -12.06 -29.88 -7.45
C ALA A 535 -10.81 -29.38 -8.17
N LYS A 536 -9.82 -30.23 -8.47
CA LYS A 536 -8.64 -29.87 -9.29
C LYS A 536 -9.06 -29.43 -10.70
N ARG A 537 -10.00 -30.16 -11.33
CA ARG A 537 -10.53 -29.81 -12.65
C ARG A 537 -11.29 -28.49 -12.62
N ASP A 538 -12.14 -28.30 -11.61
CA ASP A 538 -12.91 -27.08 -11.43
C ASP A 538 -12.01 -25.89 -11.07
N PHE A 539 -10.94 -26.09 -10.30
CA PHE A 539 -9.91 -25.09 -10.03
C PHE A 539 -9.22 -24.62 -11.30
N SER A 540 -8.77 -25.52 -12.18
CA SER A 540 -8.19 -25.11 -13.47
C SER A 540 -9.19 -24.33 -14.33
N ALA A 541 -10.47 -24.71 -14.31
CA ALA A 541 -11.52 -23.96 -15.02
C ALA A 541 -11.78 -22.58 -14.39
N ALA A 542 -11.79 -22.48 -13.06
CA ALA A 542 -11.90 -21.24 -12.31
C ALA A 542 -10.71 -20.32 -12.63
N GLN A 543 -9.48 -20.84 -12.60
CA GLN A 543 -8.27 -20.11 -12.95
C GLN A 543 -8.33 -19.52 -14.37
N ASN A 544 -8.80 -20.28 -15.36
CA ASN A 544 -8.96 -19.78 -16.72
C ASN A 544 -10.02 -18.67 -16.82
N ALA A 545 -11.14 -18.82 -16.10
CA ALA A 545 -12.20 -17.81 -16.04
C ALA A 545 -11.70 -16.52 -15.36
N HIS A 546 -10.96 -16.67 -14.27
CA HIS A 546 -10.31 -15.58 -13.54
C HIS A 546 -9.29 -14.82 -14.41
N MET A 547 -8.41 -15.53 -15.10
CA MET A 547 -7.43 -14.92 -16.02
C MET A 547 -8.14 -14.18 -17.16
N SER A 548 -9.24 -14.74 -17.67
CA SER A 548 -10.06 -14.09 -18.70
C SER A 548 -10.70 -12.80 -18.18
N ALA A 549 -11.27 -12.83 -16.97
CA ALA A 549 -11.83 -11.65 -16.32
C ALA A 549 -10.76 -10.57 -16.10
N SER A 550 -9.57 -10.97 -15.62
CA SER A 550 -8.43 -10.08 -15.37
C SER A 550 -7.94 -9.41 -16.65
N LEU A 551 -7.76 -10.16 -17.73
CA LEU A 551 -7.32 -9.60 -19.02
C LEU A 551 -8.32 -8.60 -19.59
N LEU A 552 -9.62 -8.90 -19.50
CA LEU A 552 -10.68 -7.99 -19.92
C LEU A 552 -10.72 -6.73 -19.06
N PHE A 553 -10.60 -6.89 -17.74
CA PHE A 553 -10.57 -5.78 -16.79
C PHE A 553 -9.38 -4.86 -17.06
N PHE A 554 -8.15 -5.38 -17.16
CA PHE A 554 -6.97 -4.58 -17.44
C PHE A 554 -7.01 -3.93 -18.83
N GLY A 555 -7.60 -4.59 -19.83
CA GLY A 555 -7.82 -4.00 -21.14
C GLY A 555 -8.76 -2.79 -21.11
N LEU A 556 -9.86 -2.89 -20.35
CA LEU A 556 -10.81 -1.80 -20.15
C LEU A 556 -10.20 -0.65 -19.33
N GLU A 557 -9.46 -0.98 -18.28
CA GLU A 557 -8.73 -0.01 -17.45
C GLU A 557 -7.65 0.74 -18.23
N ASP A 558 -6.89 0.07 -19.10
CA ASP A 558 -5.89 0.74 -19.95
C ASP A 558 -6.56 1.74 -20.90
N LYS A 559 -7.71 1.39 -21.48
CA LYS A 559 -8.49 2.34 -22.31
C LYS A 559 -9.00 3.53 -21.49
N ARG A 560 -9.50 3.30 -20.26
CA ARG A 560 -9.93 4.36 -19.35
C ARG A 560 -8.76 5.29 -19.03
N ARG A 561 -7.62 4.74 -18.61
CA ARG A 561 -6.43 5.50 -18.24
C ARG A 561 -5.94 6.37 -19.39
N ARG A 562 -5.83 5.84 -20.61
CA ARG A 562 -5.45 6.63 -21.80
C ARG A 562 -6.41 7.79 -22.07
N LEU A 563 -7.71 7.59 -21.79
CA LEU A 563 -8.71 8.64 -21.92
C LEU A 563 -8.62 9.68 -20.79
N GLU A 564 -8.25 9.30 -19.58
CA GLU A 564 -8.00 10.22 -18.46
C GLU A 564 -6.71 11.04 -18.66
N GLU A 565 -5.65 10.40 -19.17
CA GLU A 565 -4.42 11.07 -19.57
C GLU A 565 -4.69 12.11 -20.65
N ALA A 566 -5.45 11.74 -21.70
CA ALA A 566 -5.89 12.69 -22.71
C ALA A 566 -6.83 13.77 -22.12
N GLY A 567 -7.63 13.43 -21.10
CA GLY A 567 -8.48 14.37 -20.39
C GLY A 567 -7.71 15.40 -19.55
N SER A 568 -6.43 15.14 -19.29
CA SER A 568 -5.53 16.02 -18.54
C SER A 568 -4.69 16.93 -19.45
N ASP A 569 -4.84 16.83 -20.77
CA ASP A 569 -4.13 17.66 -21.73
C ASP A 569 -4.54 19.15 -21.59
N PRO A 570 -3.58 20.10 -21.59
CA PRO A 570 -3.89 21.54 -21.53
C PRO A 570 -4.87 22.02 -22.60
N LEU A 571 -4.89 21.40 -23.78
CA LEU A 571 -5.81 21.75 -24.86
C LEU A 571 -7.27 21.50 -24.50
N LEU A 572 -7.58 20.54 -23.61
CA LEU A 572 -8.95 20.34 -23.13
C LEU A 572 -9.39 21.49 -22.21
N TRP A 573 -8.47 22.06 -21.43
CA TRP A 573 -8.75 23.24 -20.62
C TRP A 573 -8.96 24.48 -21.51
N GLU A 574 -8.12 24.67 -22.51
CA GLU A 574 -8.30 25.72 -23.52
C GLU A 574 -9.63 25.58 -24.27
N ALA A 575 -10.02 24.36 -24.64
CA ALA A 575 -11.34 24.10 -25.23
C ALA A 575 -12.49 24.59 -24.35
N ARG A 576 -12.44 24.31 -23.04
CA ARG A 576 -13.43 24.81 -22.07
C ARG A 576 -13.40 26.33 -21.97
N ALA A 577 -12.22 26.94 -22.02
CA ALA A 577 -12.09 28.40 -22.05
C ALA A 577 -12.67 29.01 -23.32
N VAL A 578 -12.45 28.41 -24.50
CA VAL A 578 -13.08 28.83 -25.77
C VAL A 578 -14.60 28.72 -25.68
N ALA A 579 -15.12 27.58 -25.22
CA ALA A 579 -16.56 27.39 -25.02
C ALA A 579 -17.18 28.39 -24.04
N GLY A 580 -16.45 28.80 -22.99
CA GLY A 580 -17.00 29.76 -22.01
C GLY A 580 -16.83 31.24 -22.40
N MET A 581 -15.68 31.60 -22.98
CA MET A 581 -15.19 32.97 -23.03
C MET A 581 -14.84 33.49 -24.43
N ALA A 582 -14.92 32.65 -25.48
CA ALA A 582 -14.67 33.12 -26.83
C ALA A 582 -15.70 34.19 -27.22
N LYS A 583 -15.20 35.30 -27.74
CA LYS A 583 -16.01 36.39 -28.29
C LYS A 583 -16.40 36.12 -29.73
N ASN A 584 -15.63 35.29 -30.45
CA ASN A 584 -16.07 34.72 -31.72
C ASN A 584 -17.20 33.71 -31.44
N ALA A 585 -18.43 34.09 -31.77
CA ALA A 585 -19.62 33.29 -31.51
C ALA A 585 -19.59 31.92 -32.22
N ALA A 586 -18.97 31.84 -33.40
CA ALA A 586 -18.83 30.57 -34.12
C ALA A 586 -17.89 29.61 -33.39
N HIS A 587 -16.72 30.10 -32.94
CA HIS A 587 -15.77 29.28 -32.17
C HIS A 587 -16.39 28.80 -30.85
N LYS A 588 -17.12 29.70 -30.18
CA LYS A 588 -17.82 29.38 -28.93
C LYS A 588 -18.84 28.26 -29.15
N ALA A 589 -19.77 28.45 -30.09
CA ALA A 589 -20.86 27.51 -30.34
C ALA A 589 -20.35 26.14 -30.80
N GLU A 590 -19.34 26.11 -31.67
CA GLU A 590 -18.72 24.86 -32.12
C GLU A 590 -18.04 24.13 -30.96
N MET A 591 -17.28 24.82 -30.11
CA MET A 591 -16.61 24.19 -28.97
C MET A 591 -17.59 23.71 -27.89
N GLU A 592 -18.65 24.48 -27.61
CA GLU A 592 -19.75 24.04 -26.75
C GLU A 592 -20.41 22.77 -27.29
N ALA A 593 -20.68 22.71 -28.60
CA ALA A 593 -21.25 21.52 -29.24
C ALA A 593 -20.29 20.31 -29.19
N ALA A 594 -18.98 20.52 -29.37
CA ALA A 594 -17.97 19.48 -29.31
C ALA A 594 -17.76 18.92 -27.89
N LEU A 595 -17.85 19.78 -26.87
CA LEU A 595 -17.71 19.40 -25.46
C LEU A 595 -19.00 18.83 -24.86
N LYS A 596 -20.18 19.13 -25.41
CA LYS A 596 -21.46 18.68 -24.87
C LYS A 596 -21.54 17.15 -24.68
N PRO A 597 -21.14 16.29 -25.63
CA PRO A 597 -21.13 14.84 -25.42
C PRO A 597 -20.18 14.36 -24.31
N LEU A 598 -19.21 15.20 -23.93
CA LEU A 598 -18.22 14.92 -22.88
C LEU A 598 -18.66 15.45 -21.51
N ALA A 599 -19.64 16.34 -21.45
CA ALA A 599 -20.09 16.97 -20.20
C ALA A 599 -20.76 15.97 -19.24
N ASP A 600 -21.53 15.05 -19.80
CA ASP A 600 -22.19 13.97 -19.06
C ASP A 600 -21.29 12.73 -18.90
N TRP A 601 -20.13 12.73 -19.57
CA TRP A 601 -19.17 11.65 -19.45
C TRP A 601 -18.46 11.75 -18.11
N ARG A 602 -18.78 10.80 -17.23
CA ARG A 602 -17.88 10.35 -16.18
C ARG A 602 -17.61 8.87 -16.43
N PRO A 603 -16.35 8.42 -16.37
CA PRO A 603 -16.06 6.99 -16.35
C PRO A 603 -16.58 6.42 -15.02
N ARG A 604 -17.90 6.20 -14.93
CA ARG A 604 -18.51 5.47 -13.83
C ARG A 604 -18.27 3.99 -14.10
N LEU A 605 -17.08 3.53 -13.73
CA LEU A 605 -16.83 2.11 -13.50
C LEU A 605 -17.25 1.73 -12.07
N ASP A 606 -18.20 2.44 -11.49
CA ASP A 606 -18.77 2.14 -10.17
C ASP A 606 -19.29 0.69 -10.13
N GLU A 607 -19.76 0.15 -11.26
CA GLU A 607 -20.15 -1.26 -11.43
C GLU A 607 -18.98 -2.25 -11.34
N LEU A 608 -17.74 -1.80 -11.55
CA LEU A 608 -16.51 -2.58 -11.39
C LEU A 608 -15.79 -2.30 -10.06
N SER A 609 -16.28 -1.33 -9.27
CA SER A 609 -15.69 -1.01 -7.97
C SER A 609 -15.76 -2.25 -7.06
N GLY A 610 -14.62 -2.65 -6.50
CA GLY A 610 -14.47 -3.89 -5.72
C GLY A 610 -13.93 -5.10 -6.50
N LEU A 611 -13.83 -5.05 -7.83
CA LEU A 611 -13.17 -6.11 -8.60
C LEU A 611 -11.65 -6.08 -8.45
N GLU A 612 -11.07 -4.89 -8.25
CA GLU A 612 -9.63 -4.70 -8.05
C GLU A 612 -9.10 -5.51 -6.86
N SER A 613 -9.86 -5.56 -5.76
CA SER A 613 -9.50 -6.35 -4.58
C SER A 613 -9.86 -7.83 -4.72
N PHE A 614 -10.92 -8.14 -5.48
CA PHE A 614 -11.39 -9.51 -5.65
C PHE A 614 -10.42 -10.38 -6.46
N LEU A 615 -9.81 -9.82 -7.52
CA LEU A 615 -9.04 -10.63 -8.47
C LEU A 615 -7.83 -11.32 -7.82
N PRO A 616 -6.89 -10.67 -7.13
CA PRO A 616 -5.69 -11.38 -6.63
C PRO A 616 -6.02 -12.40 -5.52
N GLN A 617 -6.86 -12.02 -4.55
CA GLN A 617 -7.12 -12.83 -3.35
C GLN A 617 -7.98 -14.07 -3.62
N ALA A 618 -8.94 -13.99 -4.54
CA ALA A 618 -9.87 -15.09 -4.74
C ALA A 618 -9.17 -16.34 -5.30
N LEU A 619 -8.23 -16.17 -6.24
CA LEU A 619 -7.49 -17.29 -6.84
C LEU A 619 -6.51 -17.92 -5.84
N GLU A 620 -5.82 -17.10 -5.07
CA GLU A 620 -4.88 -17.53 -4.03
C GLU A 620 -5.59 -18.41 -3.00
N ASN A 621 -6.73 -17.94 -2.46
CA ASN A 621 -7.54 -18.66 -1.49
C ASN A 621 -7.99 -20.04 -1.99
N ILE A 622 -8.51 -20.13 -3.22
CA ILE A 622 -8.98 -21.42 -3.75
C ILE A 622 -7.83 -22.35 -4.14
N SER A 623 -6.67 -21.81 -4.52
CA SER A 623 -5.48 -22.61 -4.83
C SER A 623 -4.96 -23.32 -3.57
N GLY A 624 -4.86 -22.59 -2.46
CA GLY A 624 -4.46 -23.15 -1.16
C GLY A 624 -5.35 -24.33 -0.76
N ILE A 625 -6.67 -24.16 -0.86
CA ILE A 625 -7.63 -25.22 -0.51
C ILE A 625 -7.42 -26.52 -1.30
N VAL A 626 -7.16 -26.45 -2.62
CA VAL A 626 -6.96 -27.66 -3.44
C VAL A 626 -5.65 -28.36 -3.11
N PHE A 627 -4.57 -27.59 -2.95
CA PHE A 627 -3.26 -28.17 -2.65
C PHE A 627 -3.21 -28.73 -1.23
N ASP A 628 -3.82 -28.04 -0.27
CA ASP A 628 -3.97 -28.49 1.11
C ASP A 628 -4.82 -29.75 1.17
N ALA A 629 -5.93 -29.83 0.43
CA ALA A 629 -6.75 -31.05 0.36
C ALA A 629 -5.95 -32.25 -0.17
N ASP A 630 -5.14 -32.07 -1.20
CA ASP A 630 -4.29 -33.14 -1.75
C ASP A 630 -3.20 -33.57 -0.75
N GLY A 631 -2.57 -32.59 -0.08
CA GLY A 631 -1.59 -32.83 0.99
C GLY A 631 -2.20 -33.57 2.17
N ALA A 632 -3.37 -33.12 2.63
CA ALA A 632 -4.15 -33.73 3.69
C ALA A 632 -4.52 -35.18 3.35
N LEU A 633 -5.01 -35.46 2.14
CA LEU A 633 -5.32 -36.84 1.74
C LEU A 633 -4.08 -37.75 1.78
N ARG A 634 -2.93 -37.29 1.30
CA ARG A 634 -1.66 -38.06 1.37
C ARG A 634 -1.23 -38.32 2.80
N TYR A 635 -1.32 -37.30 3.66
CA TYR A 635 -1.00 -37.41 5.08
C TYR A 635 -1.92 -38.44 5.77
N LEU A 636 -3.23 -38.37 5.54
CA LEU A 636 -4.21 -39.30 6.11
C LEU A 636 -4.02 -40.73 5.59
N ARG A 637 -3.67 -40.94 4.32
CA ARG A 637 -3.29 -42.27 3.79
C ARG A 637 -2.04 -42.83 4.46
N ALA A 638 -1.06 -41.99 4.76
CA ALA A 638 0.13 -42.41 5.49
C ALA A 638 -0.21 -42.79 6.95
N ALA A 639 -1.10 -42.03 7.60
CA ALA A 639 -1.62 -42.36 8.92
C ALA A 639 -2.41 -43.68 8.92
N GLU A 640 -3.33 -43.87 7.96
CA GLU A 640 -4.07 -45.13 7.75
C GLU A 640 -3.12 -46.33 7.63
N LYS A 641 -2.06 -46.20 6.82
CA LYS A 641 -1.05 -47.27 6.66
C LYS A 641 -0.33 -47.59 7.98
N ARG A 642 0.01 -46.57 8.78
CA ARG A 642 0.65 -46.77 10.11
C ARG A 642 -0.30 -47.47 11.07
N MET A 643 -1.57 -47.08 11.09
CA MET A 643 -2.61 -47.73 11.91
C MET A 643 -2.82 -49.19 11.52
N LEU A 644 -2.94 -49.48 10.22
CA LEU A 644 -3.05 -50.85 9.71
C LEU A 644 -1.82 -51.70 10.09
N ALA A 645 -0.61 -51.15 9.96
CA ALA A 645 0.62 -51.83 10.37
C ALA A 645 0.67 -52.10 11.88
N ALA A 646 0.17 -51.19 12.72
CA ALA A 646 0.07 -51.39 14.16
C ALA A 646 -0.92 -52.53 14.50
N ALA A 647 -2.10 -52.54 13.86
CA ALA A 647 -3.09 -53.59 14.02
C ALA A 647 -2.56 -54.96 13.55
N ASP A 648 -1.86 -55.01 12.40
CA ASP A 648 -1.24 -56.22 11.86
C ASP A 648 -0.14 -56.78 12.77
N ALA A 649 0.68 -55.90 13.34
CA ALA A 649 1.71 -56.28 14.30
C ALA A 649 1.09 -56.82 15.59
N GLY A 650 0.02 -56.19 16.09
CA GLY A 650 -0.76 -56.66 17.23
C GLY A 650 -1.33 -58.06 16.99
N LEU A 651 -2.01 -58.25 15.86
CA LEU A 651 -2.61 -59.52 15.44
C LEU A 651 -1.55 -60.64 15.35
N SER A 652 -0.41 -60.33 14.73
CA SER A 652 0.68 -61.29 14.53
C SER A 652 1.35 -61.65 15.86
N GLY A 653 1.63 -60.66 16.71
CA GLY A 653 2.23 -60.87 18.03
C GLY A 653 1.31 -61.64 18.97
N GLN A 654 0.01 -61.33 18.93
CA GLN A 654 -1.00 -62.05 19.71
C GLN A 654 -1.10 -63.52 19.27
N LYS A 655 -1.18 -63.78 17.96
CA LYS A 655 -1.20 -65.14 17.41
C LYS A 655 0.04 -65.94 17.83
N ALA A 656 1.22 -65.30 17.81
CA ALA A 656 2.45 -65.93 18.27
C ALA A 656 2.38 -66.29 19.76
N ASN A 657 1.93 -65.36 20.61
CA ASN A 657 1.82 -65.58 22.05
C ASN A 657 0.77 -66.65 22.41
N TYR A 658 -0.34 -66.74 21.66
CA TYR A 658 -1.40 -67.73 21.89
C TYR A 658 -1.08 -69.12 21.36
N SER A 659 -0.10 -69.24 20.47
CA SER A 659 0.36 -70.54 19.95
C SER A 659 1.38 -71.26 20.84
N GLY A 660 1.88 -70.60 21.88
CA GLY A 660 2.82 -71.19 22.84
C GLY A 660 2.17 -72.24 23.75
N ASP A 661 2.98 -73.08 24.39
CA ASP A 661 2.49 -73.99 25.41
C ASP A 661 2.11 -73.20 26.68
N LEU A 662 0.80 -73.02 26.87
CA LEU A 662 0.21 -72.31 28.01
C LEU A 662 -0.04 -73.22 29.20
N SER A 663 0.16 -74.54 29.08
CA SER A 663 -0.08 -75.49 30.16
C SER A 663 0.79 -75.22 31.40
N ARG A 664 2.02 -74.70 31.19
CA ARG A 664 2.94 -74.27 32.26
C ARG A 664 2.36 -73.21 33.20
N LEU A 665 1.38 -72.42 32.74
CA LEU A 665 0.76 -71.37 33.57
C LEU A 665 -0.17 -71.93 34.64
N LYS A 666 -0.59 -73.20 34.53
CA LYS A 666 -1.42 -73.87 35.56
C LYS A 666 -0.68 -74.10 36.87
N THR A 667 0.64 -74.25 36.80
CA THR A 667 1.51 -74.53 37.94
C THR A 667 2.41 -73.36 38.31
N ALA A 668 2.29 -72.25 37.58
CA ALA A 668 3.07 -71.04 37.84
C ALA A 668 2.67 -70.40 39.17
N SER A 669 3.63 -69.79 39.86
CA SER A 669 3.32 -68.94 41.01
C SER A 669 2.44 -67.75 40.60
N ASP A 670 1.75 -67.12 41.54
CA ASP A 670 0.87 -65.97 41.24
C ASP A 670 1.61 -64.83 40.52
N GLU A 671 2.89 -64.63 40.88
CA GLU A 671 3.74 -63.61 40.28
C GLU A 671 4.13 -63.96 38.83
N GLU A 672 4.51 -65.22 38.59
CA GLU A 672 4.82 -65.72 37.24
C GLU A 672 3.58 -65.75 36.34
N TYR A 673 2.42 -66.14 36.90
CA TYR A 673 1.14 -66.11 36.21
C TYR A 673 0.75 -64.68 35.81
N GLY A 674 0.88 -63.72 36.73
CA GLY A 674 0.61 -62.31 36.45
C GLY A 674 1.47 -61.76 35.32
N ARG A 675 2.79 -62.00 35.35
CA ARG A 675 3.71 -61.58 34.29
C ARG A 675 3.38 -62.24 32.95
N ALA A 676 3.06 -63.53 32.93
CA ALA A 676 2.72 -64.22 31.70
C ALA A 676 1.40 -63.72 31.08
N MET A 677 0.41 -63.35 31.90
CA MET A 677 -0.83 -62.74 31.44
C MET A 677 -0.59 -61.33 30.87
N GLU A 678 0.29 -60.57 31.49
CA GLU A 678 0.73 -59.27 30.96
C GLU A 678 1.45 -59.45 29.61
N ASP A 679 2.37 -60.42 29.49
CA ASP A 679 3.05 -60.76 28.25
C ASP A 679 2.09 -61.22 27.14
N LEU A 680 1.05 -61.98 27.49
CA LEU A 680 -0.01 -62.40 26.55
C LEU A 680 -0.81 -61.21 26.02
N ALA A 681 -1.09 -60.21 26.87
CA ALA A 681 -1.85 -59.02 26.49
C ALA A 681 -0.98 -57.92 25.84
N LYS A 682 0.35 -57.97 26.03
CA LYS A 682 1.30 -56.94 25.59
C LYS A 682 1.18 -56.58 24.10
N PRO A 683 1.12 -57.53 23.14
CA PRO A 683 0.96 -57.17 21.73
C PRO A 683 -0.32 -56.39 21.43
N TYR A 684 -1.42 -56.74 22.12
CA TYR A 684 -2.70 -56.03 22.00
C TYR A 684 -2.60 -54.61 22.56
N ASN A 685 -2.12 -54.47 23.80
CA ASN A 685 -1.99 -53.16 24.44
C ASN A 685 -1.07 -52.23 23.63
N THR A 686 0.09 -52.72 23.17
CA THR A 686 1.01 -51.95 22.34
C THR A 686 0.41 -51.55 20.99
N ALA A 687 -0.38 -52.42 20.36
CA ALA A 687 -1.06 -52.07 19.10
C ALA A 687 -2.14 -51.00 19.31
N MET A 688 -2.93 -51.11 20.38
CA MET A 688 -3.97 -50.12 20.72
C MET A 688 -3.38 -48.77 21.12
N GLU A 689 -2.26 -48.76 21.85
CA GLU A 689 -1.52 -47.55 22.19
C GLU A 689 -1.02 -46.85 20.91
N LYS A 690 -0.36 -47.58 20.00
CA LYS A 690 0.08 -47.02 18.71
C LYS A 690 -1.06 -46.52 17.83
N LEU A 691 -2.21 -47.21 17.82
CA LEU A 691 -3.40 -46.74 17.12
C LEU A 691 -3.86 -45.40 17.68
N ARG A 692 -3.91 -45.27 19.00
CA ARG A 692 -4.29 -44.03 19.70
C ARG A 692 -3.27 -42.91 19.48
N GLU A 693 -1.97 -43.20 19.50
CA GLU A 693 -0.92 -42.23 19.20
C GLU A 693 -1.10 -41.63 17.81
N VAL A 694 -1.30 -42.47 16.78
CA VAL A 694 -1.53 -41.99 15.41
C VAL A 694 -2.86 -41.22 15.32
N GLU A 695 -3.90 -41.65 16.03
CA GLU A 695 -5.17 -40.91 16.06
C GLU A 695 -5.02 -39.52 16.71
N GLU A 696 -4.32 -39.42 17.85
CA GLU A 696 -4.06 -38.14 18.54
C GLU A 696 -3.14 -37.22 17.70
N GLU A 697 -2.16 -37.78 16.99
CA GLU A 697 -1.34 -37.06 16.01
C GLU A 697 -2.22 -36.45 14.90
N VAL A 698 -3.12 -37.24 14.32
CA VAL A 698 -4.00 -36.75 13.25
C VAL A 698 -5.01 -35.72 13.79
N ARG A 699 -5.56 -35.92 14.99
CA ARG A 699 -6.50 -34.97 15.63
C ARG A 699 -5.87 -33.60 15.93
N SER A 700 -4.58 -33.58 16.24
CA SER A 700 -3.85 -32.34 16.56
C SER A 700 -3.28 -31.62 15.34
N THR A 701 -3.30 -32.26 14.16
CA THR A 701 -2.75 -31.69 12.92
C THR A 701 -3.76 -30.79 12.20
N PHE A 702 -3.33 -29.60 11.78
CA PHE A 702 -4.11 -28.73 10.89
C PHE A 702 -3.97 -29.20 9.45
N LEU A 703 -5.04 -29.76 8.89
CA LEU A 703 -5.05 -30.26 7.51
C LEU A 703 -5.23 -29.18 6.45
N PHE A 704 -5.79 -28.03 6.84
CA PHE A 704 -5.96 -26.85 6.01
C PHE A 704 -5.33 -25.70 6.78
N ASP A 705 -4.22 -25.18 6.27
CA ASP A 705 -3.48 -24.14 6.96
C ASP A 705 -4.23 -22.81 6.74
N PRO A 706 -4.70 -22.12 7.79
CA PRO A 706 -5.20 -20.77 7.62
C PRO A 706 -3.98 -19.88 7.37
N ALA A 707 -3.65 -19.67 6.10
CA ALA A 707 -2.62 -18.75 5.58
C ALA A 707 -1.87 -17.99 6.68
N GLU A 708 -0.62 -18.37 6.92
CA GLU A 708 0.29 -17.87 7.97
C GLU A 708 0.39 -16.32 8.07
N GLU A 709 -0.08 -15.59 7.06
CA GLU A 709 -0.09 -14.13 6.97
C GLU A 709 -1.29 -13.42 7.61
N LEU A 710 -2.36 -14.14 7.99
CA LEU A 710 -3.39 -13.61 8.89
C LEU A 710 -3.09 -14.01 10.35
N LYS A 711 -1.83 -13.85 10.78
CA LYS A 711 -1.60 -13.57 12.20
C LYS A 711 -2.51 -12.40 12.54
N PRO A 712 -3.38 -12.51 13.57
CA PRO A 712 -3.92 -11.29 14.13
C PRO A 712 -2.72 -10.45 14.51
N GLN A 713 -2.42 -9.40 13.73
CA GLN A 713 -1.81 -8.21 14.31
C GLN A 713 -2.56 -8.02 15.61
N LYS A 714 -1.82 -7.85 16.71
CA LYS A 714 -2.36 -7.57 18.04
C LYS A 714 -3.27 -6.34 17.97
N LEU A 715 -4.48 -6.47 17.43
CA LEU A 715 -5.59 -5.61 17.72
C LEU A 715 -5.86 -5.96 19.17
N ALA A 716 -5.41 -5.05 20.03
CA ALA A 716 -5.79 -5.03 21.42
C ALA A 716 -7.29 -5.32 21.47
N VAL A 717 -7.62 -6.48 22.03
CA VAL A 717 -8.97 -6.87 22.36
C VAL A 717 -9.45 -5.83 23.36
N THR A 718 -10.08 -4.78 22.85
CA THR A 718 -10.90 -3.91 23.65
C THR A 718 -12.12 -4.75 24.00
N ASN A 719 -12.22 -5.12 25.28
CA ASN A 719 -13.34 -5.86 25.83
C ASN A 719 -14.64 -5.06 25.63
N THR A 720 -15.29 -5.23 24.48
CA THR A 720 -16.71 -4.91 24.33
C THR A 720 -17.50 -6.16 24.72
N PRO A 721 -18.38 -6.12 25.72
CA PRO A 721 -19.11 -7.29 26.24
C PRO A 721 -20.04 -8.02 25.25
N ASN A 722 -20.20 -7.51 24.03
CA ASN A 722 -21.20 -7.99 23.06
C ASN A 722 -20.61 -8.37 21.68
N GLY A 723 -19.29 -8.52 21.55
CA GLY A 723 -18.69 -9.03 20.31
C GLY A 723 -18.75 -10.57 20.27
N PRO A 724 -19.12 -11.20 19.14
CA PRO A 724 -19.08 -12.66 19.03
C PRO A 724 -17.66 -13.14 19.33
N MET A 725 -17.51 -14.02 20.33
CA MET A 725 -16.24 -14.70 20.59
C MET A 725 -15.79 -15.36 19.29
N VAL A 726 -14.69 -14.88 18.71
CA VAL A 726 -13.97 -15.60 17.67
C VAL A 726 -13.40 -16.84 18.36
N GLN A 727 -14.17 -17.93 18.36
CA GLN A 727 -13.74 -19.23 18.85
C GLN A 727 -12.40 -19.54 18.17
N GLY A 728 -11.37 -19.82 18.97
CA GLY A 728 -10.09 -20.30 18.44
C GLY A 728 -10.37 -21.46 17.49
N LYS A 729 -9.91 -21.36 16.25
CA LYS A 729 -10.17 -22.36 15.21
C LYS A 729 -9.50 -23.67 15.63
N GLU A 730 -10.29 -24.59 16.20
CA GLU A 730 -9.87 -25.96 16.49
C GLU A 730 -9.45 -26.67 15.18
N PRO A 731 -8.47 -27.59 15.21
CA PRO A 731 -8.14 -28.42 14.05
C PRO A 731 -9.38 -29.11 13.48
N LEU A 732 -9.46 -29.25 12.16
CA LEU A 732 -10.64 -29.75 11.45
C LEU A 732 -11.14 -31.11 11.99
N LEU A 733 -10.21 -31.96 12.44
CA LEU A 733 -10.50 -33.30 12.95
C LEU A 733 -10.56 -33.42 14.47
N PHE A 734 -10.39 -32.32 15.20
CA PHE A 734 -10.33 -32.32 16.67
C PHE A 734 -11.59 -32.95 17.30
N ARG A 735 -12.76 -32.72 16.68
CA ARG A 735 -14.05 -33.23 17.17
C ARG A 735 -14.46 -34.57 16.58
N THR A 736 -13.94 -34.93 15.41
CA THR A 736 -14.51 -36.01 14.59
C THR A 736 -13.72 -37.32 14.67
N GLY A 737 -12.52 -37.31 15.24
CA GLY A 737 -11.64 -38.49 15.27
C GLY A 737 -11.16 -38.89 13.86
N PHE A 738 -10.18 -39.78 13.81
CA PHE A 738 -9.68 -40.34 12.56
C PHE A 738 -9.55 -41.85 12.69
N PHE A 739 -10.52 -42.57 12.14
CA PHE A 739 -10.55 -44.03 12.20
C PHE A 739 -11.10 -44.61 10.89
N PRO A 740 -10.26 -44.78 9.85
CA PRO A 740 -10.72 -45.25 8.55
C PRO A 740 -11.43 -46.60 8.62
N ALA A 741 -12.39 -46.84 7.72
CA ALA A 741 -13.15 -48.11 7.68
C ALA A 741 -12.25 -49.36 7.57
N SER A 742 -11.12 -49.24 6.88
CA SER A 742 -10.10 -50.30 6.77
C SER A 742 -9.47 -50.64 8.13
N VAL A 743 -9.11 -49.61 8.91
CA VAL A 743 -8.59 -49.73 10.27
C VAL A 743 -9.66 -50.30 11.19
N ALA A 744 -10.89 -49.80 11.11
CA ALA A 744 -12.01 -50.32 11.89
C ALA A 744 -12.27 -51.81 11.62
N ALA A 745 -12.29 -52.23 10.35
CA ALA A 745 -12.43 -53.64 9.99
C ALA A 745 -11.27 -54.48 10.52
N ARG A 746 -10.04 -53.93 10.52
CA ARG A 746 -8.86 -54.65 11.01
C ARG A 746 -8.83 -54.77 12.52
N THR A 747 -9.19 -53.72 13.25
CA THR A 747 -9.34 -53.73 14.70
C THR A 747 -10.47 -54.67 15.13
N ALA A 748 -11.62 -54.67 14.43
CA ALA A 748 -12.70 -55.61 14.70
C ALA A 748 -12.26 -57.08 14.50
N LEU A 749 -11.45 -57.36 13.49
CA LEU A 749 -10.85 -58.70 13.32
C LEU A 749 -9.91 -59.03 14.49
N PHE A 750 -9.13 -58.05 14.96
CA PHE A 750 -8.21 -58.23 16.08
C PHE A 750 -8.95 -58.50 17.39
N GLU A 751 -9.99 -57.72 17.69
CA GLU A 751 -10.89 -57.93 18.83
C GLU A 751 -11.58 -59.30 18.76
N LYS A 752 -12.07 -59.68 17.57
CA LYS A 752 -12.67 -61.00 17.36
C LYS A 752 -11.68 -62.13 17.64
N GLN A 753 -10.45 -62.07 17.13
CA GLN A 753 -9.45 -63.10 17.40
C GLN A 753 -9.06 -63.17 18.88
N THR A 754 -9.03 -62.02 19.55
CA THR A 754 -8.84 -61.96 21.00
C THR A 754 -9.96 -62.68 21.74
N ALA A 755 -11.22 -62.38 21.37
CA ALA A 755 -12.39 -63.03 21.95
C ALA A 755 -12.41 -64.54 21.67
N ASP A 756 -12.17 -64.95 20.42
CA ASP A 756 -12.11 -66.36 20.00
C ASP A 756 -11.05 -67.14 20.81
N PHE A 757 -9.91 -66.52 21.13
CA PHE A 757 -8.91 -67.12 22.01
C PHE A 757 -9.41 -67.31 23.44
N TRP A 758 -10.02 -66.28 24.05
CA TRP A 758 -10.55 -66.39 25.42
C TRP A 758 -11.70 -67.39 25.53
N ASP A 759 -12.48 -67.55 24.46
CA ASP A 759 -13.55 -68.54 24.35
C ASP A 759 -13.03 -69.96 24.07
N SER A 760 -11.78 -70.12 23.64
CA SER A 760 -11.14 -71.42 23.41
C SER A 760 -10.90 -72.19 24.71
N ALA A 761 -10.62 -73.49 24.61
CA ALA A 761 -10.32 -74.32 25.79
C ALA A 761 -9.14 -73.77 26.60
N ALA A 762 -8.05 -73.34 25.94
CA ALA A 762 -6.89 -72.76 26.61
C ALA A 762 -7.22 -71.43 27.29
N GLY A 763 -8.01 -70.57 26.64
CA GLY A 763 -8.45 -69.30 27.20
C GLY A 763 -9.37 -69.46 28.42
N ARG A 764 -10.29 -70.43 28.38
CA ARG A 764 -11.17 -70.78 29.51
C ARG A 764 -10.38 -71.34 30.68
N GLU A 765 -9.44 -72.27 30.43
CA GLU A 765 -8.56 -72.80 31.47
C GLU A 765 -7.73 -71.71 32.15
N LEU A 766 -7.18 -70.76 31.38
CA LEU A 766 -6.48 -69.61 31.93
C LEU A 766 -7.42 -68.72 32.75
N SER A 767 -8.65 -68.47 32.26
CA SER A 767 -9.65 -67.68 32.97
C SER A 767 -10.09 -68.32 34.29
N GLU A 768 -10.20 -69.65 34.33
CA GLU A 768 -10.48 -70.41 35.55
C GLU A 768 -9.32 -70.37 36.55
N ALA A 769 -8.08 -70.53 36.07
CA ALA A 769 -6.88 -70.38 36.90
C ALA A 769 -6.79 -68.97 37.51
N ARG A 770 -7.09 -67.93 36.70
CA ARG A 770 -7.21 -66.55 37.17
C ARG A 770 -8.26 -66.41 38.27
N ARG A 771 -9.47 -66.95 38.04
CA ARG A 771 -10.58 -66.88 39.00
C ARG A 771 -10.23 -67.60 40.30
N GLY A 772 -9.52 -68.74 40.24
CA GLY A 772 -9.03 -69.45 41.42
C GLY A 772 -8.05 -68.62 42.25
N ASN A 773 -7.09 -67.96 41.60
CA ASN A 773 -6.14 -67.07 42.25
C ASN A 773 -6.81 -65.80 42.80
N GLU A 774 -7.76 -65.20 42.08
CA GLU A 774 -8.52 -64.03 42.55
C GLU A 774 -9.39 -64.36 43.76
N VAL A 775 -10.03 -65.54 43.80
CA VAL A 775 -10.78 -66.00 44.98
C VAL A 775 -9.84 -66.24 46.16
N ARG A 776 -8.65 -66.80 45.94
CA ARG A 776 -7.64 -67.00 46.98
C ARG A 776 -7.12 -65.68 47.54
N GLN A 777 -6.77 -64.72 46.68
CA GLN A 777 -6.34 -63.38 47.10
C GLN A 777 -7.47 -62.60 47.79
N ALA A 778 -8.72 -62.75 47.34
CA ALA A 778 -9.87 -62.16 48.02
C ALA A 778 -10.09 -62.76 49.41
N GLN A 779 -9.85 -64.07 49.59
CA GLN A 779 -9.85 -64.73 50.90
C GLN A 779 -8.69 -64.25 51.78
N ASP A 780 -7.47 -64.13 51.24
CA ASP A 780 -6.30 -63.58 51.94
C ASP A 780 -6.51 -62.13 52.39
N ARG A 781 -7.20 -61.30 51.59
CA ARG A 781 -7.56 -59.93 51.96
C ARG A 781 -8.63 -59.86 53.05
N ARG A 782 -9.56 -60.81 53.06
CA ARG A 782 -10.63 -60.89 54.09
C ARG A 782 -10.11 -61.42 55.41
N ASP A 783 -9.11 -62.29 55.37
CA ASP A 783 -8.48 -62.88 56.55
C ASP A 783 -6.94 -62.83 56.43
N PRO A 784 -6.31 -61.73 56.89
CA PRO A 784 -4.86 -61.57 56.85
C PRO A 784 -4.12 -62.68 57.60
N GLY A 785 -4.70 -63.27 58.64
CA GLY A 785 -4.03 -64.32 59.41
C GLY A 785 -3.99 -65.65 58.65
N ALA A 786 -4.99 -65.95 57.81
CA ALA A 786 -4.93 -67.11 56.94
C ALA A 786 -3.77 -67.04 55.93
N ALA A 787 -3.46 -65.83 55.43
CA ALA A 787 -2.29 -65.59 54.58
C ALA A 787 -0.97 -65.83 55.34
N ILE A 788 -0.88 -65.40 56.60
CA ILE A 788 0.29 -65.64 57.47
C ILE A 788 0.48 -67.14 57.72
N VAL A 789 -0.59 -67.89 57.98
CA VAL A 789 -0.52 -69.35 58.18
C VAL A 789 -0.08 -70.08 56.91
N ARG A 790 -0.62 -69.71 55.74
CA ARG A 790 -0.18 -70.28 54.46
C ARG A 790 1.30 -70.05 54.20
N LYS A 791 1.76 -68.81 54.45
CA LYS A 791 3.18 -68.47 54.33
C LYS A 791 4.03 -69.28 55.31
N MET A 792 3.59 -69.43 56.55
CA MET A 792 4.27 -70.25 57.56
C MET A 792 4.45 -71.69 57.11
N TYR A 793 3.43 -72.35 56.54
CA TYR A 793 3.58 -73.73 56.04
C TYR A 793 4.54 -73.85 54.85
N ALA A 794 4.59 -72.85 53.98
CA ALA A 794 5.59 -72.80 52.90
C ALA A 794 7.02 -72.71 53.49
N ASP A 795 7.22 -71.82 54.47
CA ASP A 795 8.50 -71.64 55.16
C ASP A 795 8.88 -72.89 55.99
N PHE A 796 7.90 -73.56 56.60
CA PHE A 796 8.04 -74.81 57.34
C PHE A 796 8.53 -75.94 56.43
N ALA A 797 7.88 -76.14 55.28
CA ALA A 797 8.27 -77.17 54.32
C ALA A 797 9.73 -76.95 53.85
N GLN A 798 10.10 -75.70 53.58
CA GLN A 798 11.48 -75.35 53.21
C GLN A 798 12.48 -75.64 54.33
N ALA A 799 12.15 -75.29 55.59
CA ALA A 799 13.00 -75.56 56.74
C ALA A 799 13.21 -77.07 56.96
N TYR A 800 12.15 -77.85 56.79
CA TYR A 800 12.17 -79.31 56.91
C TYR A 800 13.04 -79.96 55.83
N GLN A 801 12.86 -79.55 54.56
CA GLN A 801 13.72 -80.00 53.45
C GLN A 801 15.20 -79.66 53.67
N GLY A 802 15.45 -78.48 54.25
CA GLY A 802 16.79 -78.03 54.63
C GLY A 802 17.41 -78.80 55.79
N ARG A 803 16.71 -79.80 56.37
CA ARG A 803 17.16 -80.58 57.53
C ARG A 803 17.55 -79.71 58.73
N ASN A 804 16.91 -78.55 58.88
CA ASN A 804 17.23 -77.57 59.90
C ASN A 804 16.24 -77.66 61.06
N ALA A 805 16.54 -78.53 62.03
CA ALA A 805 15.67 -78.78 63.18
C ALA A 805 15.34 -77.49 63.93
N ALA A 806 16.32 -76.63 64.20
CA ALA A 806 16.10 -75.37 64.89
C ALA A 806 15.11 -74.46 64.14
N LYS A 807 15.21 -74.39 62.81
CA LYS A 807 14.29 -73.58 61.98
C LYS A 807 12.90 -74.21 61.88
N VAL A 808 12.79 -75.53 61.84
CA VAL A 808 11.50 -76.23 61.93
C VAL A 808 10.82 -75.93 63.27
N MET A 809 11.58 -76.01 64.37
CA MET A 809 11.07 -75.73 65.71
C MET A 809 10.61 -74.28 65.91
N GLN A 810 11.07 -73.31 65.11
CA GLN A 810 10.55 -71.93 65.16
C GLN A 810 9.08 -71.81 64.77
N PHE A 811 8.57 -72.78 64.00
CA PHE A 811 7.16 -72.86 63.60
C PHE A 811 6.33 -73.72 64.55
N ILE A 812 6.94 -74.31 65.58
CA ILE A 812 6.27 -75.10 66.61
C ILE A 812 6.15 -74.24 67.87
N ALA A 813 4.98 -74.22 68.50
CA ALA A 813 4.79 -73.46 69.74
C ALA A 813 5.52 -74.13 70.91
N GLU A 814 5.95 -73.35 71.92
CA GLU A 814 6.62 -73.89 73.11
C GLU A 814 5.70 -74.82 73.92
N ASP A 815 4.40 -74.54 73.90
CA ASP A 815 3.32 -75.33 74.48
C ASP A 815 2.74 -76.38 73.53
N TRP A 816 3.46 -76.74 72.45
CA TRP A 816 2.95 -77.68 71.45
C TRP A 816 2.70 -79.08 72.02
N THR A 817 1.60 -79.69 71.59
CA THR A 817 1.21 -81.05 71.96
C THR A 817 0.81 -81.88 70.74
N ALA A 818 1.18 -83.16 70.75
CA ALA A 818 0.64 -84.17 69.84
C ALA A 818 -0.44 -85.02 70.51
N GLY A 819 -1.27 -85.68 69.70
CA GLY A 819 -2.33 -86.58 70.18
C GLY A 819 -1.83 -87.82 70.94
N ASP A 820 -0.55 -88.17 70.84
CA ASP A 820 0.07 -89.32 71.52
C ASP A 820 0.82 -88.95 72.82
N GLY A 821 0.81 -87.67 73.21
CA GLY A 821 1.51 -87.19 74.41
C GLY A 821 2.95 -86.72 74.18
N THR A 822 3.46 -86.74 72.94
CA THR A 822 4.79 -86.21 72.61
C THR A 822 4.87 -84.71 72.86
N ALA A 823 5.91 -84.25 73.57
CA ALA A 823 6.16 -82.83 73.84
C ALA A 823 7.11 -82.21 72.80
N ALA A 824 7.14 -80.88 72.71
CA ALA A 824 8.00 -80.16 71.76
C ALA A 824 9.51 -80.50 71.90
N ALA A 825 9.98 -80.78 73.11
CA ALA A 825 11.37 -81.18 73.38
C ALA A 825 11.70 -82.56 72.77
N ASP A 826 10.79 -83.52 72.90
CA ASP A 826 10.92 -84.85 72.31
C ASP A 826 10.92 -84.76 70.78
N LEU A 827 10.05 -83.91 70.23
CA LEU A 827 9.97 -83.64 68.80
C LEU A 827 11.27 -83.04 68.26
N GLU A 828 11.88 -82.09 68.98
CA GLU A 828 13.15 -81.50 68.59
C GLU A 828 14.28 -82.55 68.57
N GLU A 829 14.37 -83.38 69.61
CA GLU A 829 15.35 -84.46 69.66
C GLU A 829 15.12 -85.45 68.50
N GLN A 830 13.86 -85.79 68.23
CA GLN A 830 13.49 -86.65 67.11
C GLN A 830 13.91 -86.03 65.76
N PHE A 831 13.65 -84.74 65.52
CA PHE A 831 14.09 -84.07 64.30
C PHE A 831 15.62 -84.02 64.20
N ARG A 832 16.35 -83.73 65.29
CA ARG A 832 17.81 -83.76 65.29
C ARG A 832 18.34 -85.14 64.93
N ASN A 833 17.73 -86.20 65.44
CA ASN A 833 18.11 -87.57 65.14
C ASN A 833 17.80 -87.95 63.68
N ILE A 834 16.59 -87.65 63.21
CA ILE A 834 16.15 -87.91 61.83
C ILE A 834 17.03 -87.14 60.84
N PHE A 835 17.19 -85.83 61.03
CA PHE A 835 17.94 -84.96 60.13
C PHE A 835 19.44 -85.26 60.09
N ARG A 836 19.99 -85.89 61.13
CA ARG A 836 21.38 -86.40 61.13
C ARG A 836 21.53 -87.68 60.31
N VAL A 837 20.50 -88.53 60.26
CA VAL A 837 20.57 -89.84 59.61
C VAL A 837 20.33 -89.74 58.10
N TYR A 838 19.44 -88.84 57.65
CA TYR A 838 19.11 -88.68 56.24
C TYR A 838 20.00 -87.67 55.51
N ASP A 839 20.49 -88.08 54.35
CA ASP A 839 21.33 -87.25 53.47
C ASP A 839 20.49 -86.25 52.65
N GLU A 840 19.25 -86.61 52.34
CA GLU A 840 18.31 -85.80 51.56
C GLU A 840 16.90 -85.97 52.12
N ILE A 841 16.15 -84.87 52.21
CA ILE A 841 14.72 -84.86 52.55
C ILE A 841 14.01 -83.89 51.59
N THR A 842 12.97 -84.36 50.92
CA THR A 842 12.03 -83.55 50.14
C THR A 842 10.66 -83.59 50.81
N VAL A 843 10.00 -82.44 50.94
CA VAL A 843 8.67 -82.32 51.57
C VAL A 843 7.71 -81.63 50.61
N SER A 844 6.54 -82.20 50.37
CA SER A 844 5.48 -81.57 49.61
C SER A 844 4.24 -81.45 50.47
N ILE A 845 3.78 -80.22 50.71
CA ILE A 845 2.50 -79.91 51.35
C ILE A 845 1.51 -79.57 50.23
N THR A 846 0.42 -80.33 50.14
CA THR A 846 -0.61 -80.16 49.11
C THR A 846 -2.00 -80.11 49.76
N GLY A 847 -2.95 -79.45 49.08
CA GLY A 847 -4.33 -79.36 49.57
C GLY A 847 -4.49 -78.60 50.88
N LEU A 848 -3.59 -77.65 51.18
CA LEU A 848 -3.64 -76.84 52.41
C LEU A 848 -4.93 -76.01 52.47
N GLN A 849 -5.83 -76.40 53.36
CA GLN A 849 -6.99 -75.61 53.75
C GLN A 849 -6.71 -74.96 55.10
N VAL A 850 -6.96 -73.66 55.18
CA VAL A 850 -6.79 -72.88 56.41
C VAL A 850 -8.14 -72.26 56.74
N VAL A 851 -8.70 -72.65 57.88
CA VAL A 851 -10.00 -72.19 58.37
C VAL A 851 -9.77 -71.46 59.68
N ASN A 852 -10.28 -70.25 59.80
CA ASN A 852 -10.21 -69.47 61.04
C ASN A 852 -11.21 -70.05 62.05
N ASN A 853 -10.71 -70.67 63.11
CA ASN A 853 -11.54 -71.29 64.14
C ASN A 853 -11.94 -70.28 65.21
N SER A 854 -11.04 -69.35 65.55
CA SER A 854 -11.27 -68.25 66.48
C SER A 854 -10.22 -67.15 66.26
N PRO A 855 -10.41 -65.92 66.75
CA PRO A 855 -9.45 -64.83 66.53
C PRO A 855 -8.01 -65.23 66.89
N GLY A 856 -7.12 -65.24 65.90
CA GLY A 856 -5.72 -65.64 66.07
C GLY A 856 -5.47 -67.15 66.12
N SER A 857 -6.47 -68.00 65.85
CA SER A 857 -6.35 -69.45 65.83
C SER A 857 -6.99 -70.06 64.58
N TYR A 858 -6.25 -70.90 63.90
CA TYR A 858 -6.62 -71.48 62.61
C TYR A 858 -6.53 -73.00 62.67
N ALA A 859 -7.53 -73.69 62.12
CA ALA A 859 -7.36 -75.07 61.68
C ALA A 859 -6.64 -75.09 60.34
N ALA A 860 -5.61 -75.91 60.24
CA ALA A 860 -4.93 -76.22 58.99
C ALA A 860 -5.07 -77.71 58.71
N SER A 861 -5.54 -78.05 57.50
CA SER A 861 -5.58 -79.43 57.03
C SER A 861 -4.85 -79.55 55.71
N TYR A 862 -3.95 -80.52 55.58
CA TYR A 862 -3.16 -80.73 54.37
C TYR A 862 -2.68 -82.17 54.22
N ASN A 863 -2.24 -82.51 53.01
CA ASN A 863 -1.51 -83.75 52.74
C ASN A 863 -0.02 -83.44 52.65
N MET A 864 0.79 -84.19 53.38
CA MET A 864 2.23 -84.07 53.42
C MET A 864 2.89 -85.33 52.87
N ALA A 865 3.76 -85.16 51.88
CA ALA A 865 4.60 -86.23 51.36
C ALA A 865 6.07 -85.93 51.70
N ILE A 866 6.72 -86.82 52.46
CA ILE A 866 8.13 -86.74 52.82
C ILE A 866 8.88 -87.85 52.09
N LYS A 867 9.86 -87.48 51.27
CA LYS A 867 10.78 -88.41 50.61
C LYS A 867 12.17 -88.24 51.19
N SER A 868 12.75 -89.29 51.72
CA SER A 868 14.07 -89.23 52.38
C SER A 868 15.02 -90.32 51.87
N ARG A 869 16.33 -90.04 51.93
CA ARG A 869 17.38 -90.95 51.43
C ARG A 869 18.57 -91.03 52.37
N ILE A 870 19.14 -92.23 52.52
CA ILE A 870 20.43 -92.49 53.15
C ILE A 870 21.33 -93.13 52.11
N TYR A 871 22.24 -92.35 51.52
CA TYR A 871 23.10 -92.77 50.43
C TYR A 871 24.03 -93.91 50.84
N LYS A 872 24.60 -93.84 52.04
CA LYS A 872 25.57 -94.85 52.52
C LYS A 872 24.98 -96.26 52.65
N LYS A 873 23.66 -96.38 52.87
CA LYS A 873 22.96 -97.65 53.01
C LYS A 873 22.02 -97.95 51.83
N ASN A 874 21.98 -97.06 50.83
CA ASN A 874 21.03 -97.08 49.71
C ASN A 874 19.57 -97.26 50.16
N ILE A 875 19.19 -96.62 51.27
CA ILE A 875 17.82 -96.67 51.79
C ILE A 875 17.05 -95.47 51.24
N ARG A 876 15.87 -95.73 50.68
CA ARG A 876 14.89 -94.71 50.30
C ARG A 876 13.63 -94.91 51.11
N ARG A 877 13.03 -93.82 51.56
CA ARG A 877 11.78 -93.85 52.30
C ARG A 877 10.84 -92.79 51.76
N GLU A 878 9.58 -93.15 51.62
CA GLU A 878 8.50 -92.24 51.25
C GLU A 878 7.39 -92.37 52.27
N GLU A 879 6.93 -91.23 52.76
CA GLU A 879 5.95 -91.12 53.82
C GLU A 879 4.87 -90.18 53.34
N ASN A 880 3.62 -90.62 53.40
CA ASN A 880 2.47 -89.82 53.03
C ASN A 880 1.54 -89.75 54.23
N SER A 881 1.21 -88.54 54.65
CA SER A 881 0.40 -88.28 55.83
C SER A 881 -0.64 -87.22 55.51
N SER A 882 -1.87 -87.43 56.00
CA SER A 882 -2.85 -86.36 56.12
C SER A 882 -2.73 -85.76 57.51
N VAL A 883 -2.51 -84.45 57.58
CA VAL A 883 -2.21 -83.71 58.80
C VAL A 883 -3.33 -82.72 59.08
N TYR A 884 -3.77 -82.70 60.34
CA TYR A 884 -4.72 -81.73 60.87
C TYR A 884 -4.12 -81.05 62.09
N GLU A 885 -4.01 -79.73 62.03
CA GLU A 885 -3.29 -78.92 62.99
C GLU A 885 -4.08 -77.69 63.42
N THR A 886 -3.85 -77.27 64.67
CA THR A 886 -4.25 -75.96 65.15
C THR A 886 -3.02 -75.05 65.14
N VAL A 887 -3.14 -73.91 64.47
CA VAL A 887 -2.08 -72.91 64.30
C VAL A 887 -2.51 -71.62 65.00
N ALA A 888 -1.65 -71.08 65.85
CA ALA A 888 -1.84 -69.75 66.41
C ALA A 888 -1.11 -68.71 65.55
N VAL A 889 -1.75 -67.57 65.31
CA VAL A 889 -1.16 -66.39 64.68
C VAL A 889 -0.96 -65.33 65.74
N GLU A 890 0.30 -64.98 65.96
CA GLU A 890 0.74 -63.97 66.92
C GLU A 890 1.50 -62.87 66.15
N GLY A 891 0.83 -61.71 65.98
CA GLY A 891 1.33 -60.63 65.14
C GLY A 891 1.50 -61.07 63.68
N ASN A 892 2.74 -60.98 63.17
CA ASN A 892 3.11 -61.38 61.81
C ASN A 892 3.71 -62.79 61.72
N SER A 893 3.60 -63.59 62.78
CA SER A 893 4.13 -64.95 62.83
C SER A 893 3.03 -65.94 63.15
N ALA A 894 3.16 -67.16 62.63
CA ALA A 894 2.28 -68.27 62.97
C ALA A 894 3.10 -69.43 63.53
N ARG A 895 2.52 -70.16 64.46
CA ARG A 895 3.12 -71.36 65.09
C ARG A 895 2.08 -72.46 65.24
N ILE A 896 2.46 -73.69 64.93
CA ILE A 896 1.67 -74.90 65.13
C ILE A 896 1.59 -75.13 66.64
N LYS A 897 0.39 -75.04 67.21
CA LYS A 897 0.11 -75.28 68.63
C LYS A 897 -0.24 -76.73 68.93
N LYS A 898 -0.88 -77.40 67.99
CA LYS A 898 -1.36 -78.77 68.22
C LYS A 898 -1.45 -79.51 66.91
N THR A 899 -0.91 -80.72 66.89
CA THR A 899 -1.12 -81.66 65.78
C THR A 899 -2.14 -82.69 66.25
N GLU A 900 -3.40 -82.52 65.81
CA GLU A 900 -4.55 -83.29 66.29
C GLU A 900 -4.57 -84.69 65.72
N SER A 901 -4.17 -84.82 64.46
CA SER A 901 -4.00 -86.10 63.81
C SER A 901 -2.91 -86.01 62.75
N GLY A 902 -1.99 -86.96 62.83
CA GLY A 902 -1.05 -87.34 61.81
C GLY A 902 -0.73 -88.80 62.08
N GLY A 903 -1.14 -89.71 61.21
CA GLY A 903 -0.92 -91.14 61.43
C GLY A 903 0.58 -91.44 61.55
N TYR A 904 1.02 -91.99 62.68
CA TYR A 904 2.36 -92.56 62.81
C TYR A 904 2.41 -93.90 62.06
N TRP A 905 3.20 -93.92 60.99
CA TRP A 905 3.80 -95.08 60.32
C TRP A 905 2.89 -96.26 59.92
N GLU A 906 2.54 -96.37 58.63
CA GLU A 906 2.62 -97.67 57.95
C GLU A 906 3.97 -97.73 57.23
N ILE A 907 4.88 -98.60 57.69
CA ILE A 907 6.07 -98.95 56.91
C ILE A 907 5.58 -99.88 55.80
N LYS A 908 5.61 -99.41 54.55
CA LYS A 908 5.54 -100.28 53.37
C LYS A 908 6.92 -100.47 52.77
#